data_AF-A0A2P6W9F2-F1
#
_entry.id   AF-A0A2P6W9F2-F1
#
_cell.length_a   1.000
_cell.length_b   1.000
_cell.length_c   1.000
_cell.angle_alpha   90.00
_cell.angle_beta   90.00
_cell.angle_gamma   90.00
#
_symmetry.space_group_name_H-M   'P 1'
#
loop_
_entity.id
_entity.type
_entity.pdbx_description
1 polymer ?
#
loop_
_entity_poly.entity_id
_entity_poly.type
_entity_poly.pdbx_seq_one_letter_code
_entity_poly.pdbx_strand_id
1 'polypeptide(L)'
;MEYGEAVSEFEEFFSEAYYEEVAKTVKEGEESVLVDFQEMDIFNPELGDYLREKPNSATNAAEEGILGVDIISDEELTVRFTHMPEEDFVLLKNLRSQHIGKFIPVKGMIKRASQVKPEVVSAIFECSQCGDRYEKEQDSSELKSPYKCDCGSRKFEVEEKKMTDTQNIVVEEDPESRAGSEQPETLSVRLKGDLVDPNFQKKVVPGNKAEITGIVREEPLKKKSKKYNIYMDGNYLEPTEQEFEELELGDEEIKDIKELAQNPEIFDKIARSIAPSIYGHHQIKKAIALQMFGGVKKTREDGVKSRGDIHILLIGEPGTGKSQVLKFTGQIAPKGRYVVGKSSTGAGLCVTGDTLIHTEEGFREIGKIGKENISFSPELETAKEYEIKLPTFSDGEISESNSSLVWRMPEKNCIRAETVYGKEIEASEDTDILTCGENGLEWKKIDDIEEGDFIASPDYTEIDRKSPDIEKYYRFENEKFKLGQKSSKELRDEMKEKHGDLRTAAEELDLSEDFVYSGIRKRFIPYPRLKYLLKELNMEFDQLEIDSIMLQNGEEFTLPKEFDRELMYLIGMVFGDGNIYVKENRGLVRISNSDRDLLKKCQNIIEKKFSKKIQIEEQEDRIPYLRIHSKTIAEFFQNLGMQTPKEGLKLDFELTISRNADKFLQGLLDADGSVVSRDNGSDSVQYSTISHKLADQVQLMLETYGIKSRKRTRDRRGVEKLENGHE
;
A
#
# COMPACT_ATOMS: atom_id res chain seq x y z
N MET A 1 42.71 -18.50 -0.26
CA MET A 1 42.61 -19.14 1.07
C MET A 1 41.75 -20.40 1.06
N GLU A 2 42.35 -21.53 1.47
CA GLU A 2 41.62 -22.76 1.85
C GLU A 2 41.20 -22.70 3.34
N TYR A 3 40.29 -23.58 3.78
CA TYR A 3 39.74 -23.52 5.14
C TYR A 3 40.81 -23.66 6.24
N GLY A 4 41.70 -24.65 6.14
CA GLY A 4 42.74 -24.87 7.16
C GLY A 4 43.79 -23.75 7.21
N GLU A 5 44.04 -23.08 6.08
CA GLU A 5 44.88 -21.89 6.03
C GLU A 5 44.20 -20.72 6.76
N ALA A 6 42.90 -20.51 6.53
CA ALA A 6 42.13 -19.48 7.23
C ALA A 6 42.14 -19.68 8.76
N VAL A 7 42.01 -20.92 9.23
CA VAL A 7 42.06 -21.24 10.68
C VAL A 7 43.40 -20.80 11.29
N SER A 8 44.51 -21.14 10.65
CA SER A 8 45.85 -20.76 11.13
C SER A 8 46.07 -19.25 11.13
N GLU A 9 45.60 -18.54 10.11
CA GLU A 9 45.70 -17.08 10.02
C GLU A 9 44.83 -16.37 11.07
N PHE A 10 43.63 -16.89 11.36
CA PHE A 10 42.80 -16.39 12.47
C PHE A 10 43.44 -16.66 13.84
N GLU A 11 44.02 -17.85 14.04
CA GLU A 11 44.76 -18.18 15.27
C GLU A 11 45.92 -17.21 15.51
N GLU A 12 46.69 -16.89 14.47
CA GLU A 12 47.78 -15.90 14.53
C GLU A 12 47.25 -14.50 14.85
N PHE A 13 46.16 -14.07 14.18
CA PHE A 13 45.51 -12.78 14.45
C PHE A 13 45.06 -12.65 15.91
N PHE A 14 44.35 -13.65 16.44
CA PHE A 14 43.87 -13.62 17.82
C PHE A 14 45.01 -13.70 18.84
N SER A 15 46.09 -14.43 18.52
CA SER A 15 47.23 -14.59 19.42
C SER A 15 48.16 -13.38 19.45
N GLU A 16 48.37 -12.71 18.32
CA GLU A 16 49.34 -11.61 18.20
C GLU A 16 48.69 -10.22 18.31
N ALA A 17 47.57 -10.01 17.62
CA ALA A 17 46.96 -8.69 17.46
C ALA A 17 45.76 -8.47 18.41
N TYR A 18 44.98 -9.52 18.69
CA TYR A 18 43.70 -9.41 19.42
C TYR A 18 43.68 -10.06 20.82
N TYR A 19 44.84 -10.49 21.32
CA TYR A 19 44.94 -11.28 22.54
C TYR A 19 44.35 -10.61 23.78
N GLU A 20 44.54 -9.29 23.93
CA GLU A 20 44.03 -8.55 25.09
C GLU A 20 42.50 -8.53 25.14
N GLU A 21 41.84 -8.38 23.99
CA GLU A 21 40.37 -8.36 23.93
C GLU A 21 39.81 -9.76 24.18
N VAL A 22 40.42 -10.80 23.60
CA VAL A 22 40.05 -12.20 23.88
C VAL A 22 40.20 -12.51 25.38
N ALA A 23 41.30 -12.09 25.99
CA ALA A 23 41.54 -12.29 27.43
C ALA A 23 40.51 -11.54 28.31
N LYS A 24 40.06 -10.37 27.86
CA LYS A 24 39.03 -9.58 28.54
C LYS A 24 37.66 -10.25 28.45
N THR A 25 37.24 -10.69 27.27
CA THR A 25 35.98 -11.41 27.05
C THR A 25 35.88 -12.65 27.94
N VAL A 26 36.93 -13.48 27.95
CA VAL A 26 36.98 -14.71 28.79
C VAL A 26 36.92 -14.36 30.28
N LYS A 27 37.57 -13.28 30.71
CA LYS A 27 37.56 -12.84 32.10
C LYS A 27 36.20 -12.30 32.55
N GLU A 28 35.49 -11.62 31.66
CA GLU A 28 34.16 -11.06 31.90
C GLU A 28 33.05 -12.10 31.75
N GLY A 29 33.37 -13.25 31.14
CA GLY A 29 32.44 -14.37 30.94
C GLY A 29 31.42 -14.07 29.84
N GLU A 30 31.81 -13.29 28.84
CA GLU A 30 30.97 -12.98 27.68
C GLU A 30 31.00 -14.13 26.66
N GLU A 31 29.88 -14.34 25.96
CA GLU A 31 29.73 -15.45 25.00
C GLU A 31 30.29 -15.13 23.61
N SER A 32 30.68 -13.86 23.36
CA SER A 32 31.12 -13.42 22.05
C SER A 32 32.29 -12.44 22.10
N VAL A 33 33.17 -12.53 21.10
CA VAL A 33 34.29 -11.60 20.90
C VAL A 33 33.96 -10.67 19.74
N LEU A 34 34.03 -9.36 20.01
CA LEU A 34 33.86 -8.33 19.00
C LEU A 34 35.19 -8.12 18.27
N VAL A 35 35.22 -8.36 16.97
CA VAL A 35 36.40 -8.19 16.12
C VAL A 35 36.17 -7.01 15.19
N ASP A 36 37.03 -5.99 15.31
CA ASP A 36 37.07 -4.89 14.36
C ASP A 36 37.53 -5.38 12.98
N PHE A 37 36.66 -5.28 11.98
CA PHE A 37 36.97 -5.73 10.64
C PHE A 37 38.18 -5.01 10.05
N GLN A 38 38.36 -3.71 10.32
CA GLN A 38 39.45 -2.92 9.73
C GLN A 38 40.79 -3.32 10.34
N GLU A 39 40.84 -3.61 11.64
CA GLU A 39 42.07 -4.10 12.26
C GLU A 39 42.47 -5.47 11.72
N MET A 40 41.49 -6.37 11.53
CA MET A 40 41.70 -7.67 10.88
C MET A 40 42.17 -7.51 9.42
N ASP A 41 41.54 -6.63 8.64
CA ASP A 41 41.89 -6.38 7.23
C ASP A 41 43.27 -5.73 7.07
N ILE A 42 43.70 -4.91 8.04
CA ILE A 42 45.06 -4.37 8.11
C ILE A 42 46.08 -5.47 8.42
N PHE A 43 45.75 -6.39 9.33
CA PHE A 43 46.61 -7.51 9.70
C PHE A 43 46.80 -8.47 8.53
N ASN A 44 45.70 -8.95 7.95
CA ASN A 44 45.71 -9.80 6.77
C ASN A 44 44.49 -9.52 5.85
N PRO A 45 44.69 -8.81 4.72
CA PRO A 45 43.61 -8.52 3.77
C PRO A 45 42.94 -9.76 3.18
N GLU A 46 43.64 -10.90 3.14
CA GLU A 46 43.05 -12.15 2.62
C GLU A 46 41.94 -12.69 3.54
N LEU A 47 42.01 -12.43 4.85
CA LEU A 47 40.94 -12.77 5.80
C LEU A 47 39.68 -11.94 5.52
N GLY A 48 39.84 -10.64 5.24
CA GLY A 48 38.76 -9.74 4.88
C GLY A 48 38.03 -10.18 3.60
N ASP A 49 38.79 -10.49 2.54
CA ASP A 49 38.25 -11.02 1.29
C ASP A 49 37.58 -12.39 1.48
N TYR A 50 38.15 -13.24 2.33
CA TYR A 50 37.58 -14.55 2.65
C TYR A 50 36.23 -14.42 3.39
N LEU A 51 36.12 -13.48 4.33
CA LEU A 51 34.86 -13.19 5.04
C LEU A 51 33.79 -12.66 4.07
N ARG A 52 34.12 -11.72 3.18
CA ARG A 52 33.18 -11.16 2.20
C ARG A 52 32.61 -12.22 1.26
N GLU A 53 33.46 -13.10 0.72
CA GLU A 53 33.07 -14.07 -0.32
C GLU A 53 32.61 -15.44 0.22
N LYS A 54 33.14 -15.89 1.37
CA LYS A 54 32.84 -17.19 1.97
C LYS A 54 32.55 -17.07 3.48
N PRO A 55 31.53 -16.31 3.88
CA PRO A 55 31.31 -15.96 5.27
C PRO A 55 31.11 -17.15 6.20
N ASN A 56 30.35 -18.19 5.79
CA ASN A 56 30.15 -19.36 6.66
C ASN A 56 31.45 -20.08 6.98
N SER A 57 32.36 -20.17 6.00
CA SER A 57 33.65 -20.80 6.22
C SER A 57 34.58 -19.89 7.01
N ALA A 58 34.49 -18.58 6.82
CA ALA A 58 35.27 -17.59 7.56
C ALA A 58 34.86 -17.50 9.03
N THR A 59 33.56 -17.44 9.34
CA THR A 59 33.06 -17.42 10.73
C THR A 59 33.48 -18.69 11.47
N ASN A 60 33.29 -19.86 10.84
CA ASN A 60 33.68 -21.12 11.45
C ASN A 60 35.21 -21.22 11.62
N ALA A 61 35.98 -20.74 10.66
CA ALA A 61 37.44 -20.71 10.77
C ALA A 61 37.93 -19.75 11.87
N ALA A 62 37.24 -18.63 12.09
CA ALA A 62 37.53 -17.71 13.18
C ALA A 62 37.18 -18.32 14.55
N GLU A 63 36.03 -18.99 14.66
CA GLU A 63 35.61 -19.72 15.86
C GLU A 63 36.51 -20.94 16.15
N GLU A 64 37.10 -21.58 15.15
CA GLU A 64 38.13 -22.61 15.35
C GLU A 64 39.49 -21.99 15.71
N GLY A 65 39.87 -20.89 15.05
CA GLY A 65 41.16 -20.21 15.28
C GLY A 65 41.26 -19.62 16.68
N ILE A 66 40.15 -19.09 17.22
CA ILE A 66 40.14 -18.55 18.59
C ILE A 66 40.39 -19.64 19.65
N LEU A 67 39.95 -20.88 19.42
CA LEU A 67 40.22 -22.02 20.32
C LEU A 67 41.71 -22.39 20.39
N GLY A 68 42.52 -21.98 19.41
CA GLY A 68 43.97 -22.18 19.41
C GLY A 68 44.73 -21.27 20.38
N VAL A 69 44.09 -20.23 20.92
CA VAL A 69 44.72 -19.27 21.85
C VAL A 69 44.86 -19.90 23.24
N ASP A 70 46.08 -19.88 23.80
CA ASP A 70 46.48 -20.54 25.06
C ASP A 70 45.62 -20.24 26.31
N ILE A 71 44.78 -19.18 26.30
CA ILE A 71 43.91 -18.81 27.43
C ILE A 71 42.59 -19.60 27.44
N ILE A 72 42.12 -20.10 26.29
CA ILE A 72 40.78 -20.67 26.16
C ILE A 72 40.80 -22.15 26.54
N SER A 73 39.99 -22.53 27.52
CA SER A 73 39.99 -23.87 28.12
C SER A 73 38.71 -24.67 27.85
N ASP A 74 38.24 -24.70 26.59
CA ASP A 74 37.03 -25.37 26.07
C ASP A 74 35.73 -24.52 26.01
N GLU A 75 35.81 -23.19 26.01
CA GLU A 75 34.63 -22.32 25.81
C GLU A 75 34.37 -22.05 24.31
N GLU A 76 33.15 -22.35 23.84
CA GLU A 76 32.69 -22.01 22.48
C GLU A 76 32.34 -20.51 22.42
N LEU A 77 33.29 -19.67 21.98
CA LEU A 77 33.08 -18.24 21.78
C LEU A 77 32.59 -17.95 20.36
N THR A 78 31.56 -17.11 20.24
CA THR A 78 31.07 -16.64 18.93
C THR A 78 31.84 -15.42 18.47
N VAL A 79 32.29 -15.40 17.21
CA VAL A 79 33.01 -14.24 16.65
C VAL A 79 32.04 -13.27 15.95
N ARG A 80 32.07 -11.99 16.36
CA ARG A 80 31.17 -10.93 15.90
C ARG A 80 31.98 -9.82 15.24
N PHE A 81 31.79 -9.59 13.94
CA PHE A 81 32.54 -8.61 13.17
C PHE A 81 31.88 -7.22 13.19
N THR A 82 32.64 -6.21 13.62
CA THR A 82 32.21 -4.82 13.80
C THR A 82 32.98 -3.88 12.85
N HIS A 83 32.58 -2.60 12.80
CA HIS A 83 33.27 -1.53 12.06
C HIS A 83 33.60 -1.81 10.58
N MET A 84 32.66 -2.42 9.85
CA MET A 84 32.80 -2.62 8.41
C MET A 84 33.07 -1.28 7.67
N PRO A 85 33.90 -1.28 6.61
CA PRO A 85 34.17 -0.06 5.83
C PRO A 85 32.90 0.57 5.25
N GLU A 86 32.81 1.90 5.23
CA GLU A 86 31.61 2.60 4.70
C GLU A 86 31.28 2.21 3.25
N GLU A 87 32.30 1.86 2.47
CA GLU A 87 32.19 1.46 1.06
C GLU A 87 31.45 0.12 0.88
N ASP A 88 31.46 -0.74 1.91
CA ASP A 88 30.82 -2.05 1.89
C ASP A 88 29.31 -1.95 2.19
N PHE A 89 28.81 -0.81 2.68
CA PHE A 89 27.41 -0.65 3.05
C PHE A 89 26.47 -0.66 1.85
N VAL A 90 25.53 -1.60 1.88
CA VAL A 90 24.51 -1.75 0.85
C VAL A 90 23.19 -1.18 1.35
N LEU A 91 22.62 -0.24 0.59
CA LEU A 91 21.24 0.23 0.82
C LEU A 91 20.26 -0.94 0.68
N LEU A 92 19.24 -1.04 1.55
CA LEU A 92 18.31 -2.17 1.52
C LEU A 92 17.64 -2.33 0.15
N LYS A 93 17.34 -1.22 -0.53
CA LYS A 93 16.77 -1.19 -1.89
C LYS A 93 17.69 -1.71 -2.98
N ASN A 94 19.00 -1.76 -2.72
CA ASN A 94 20.01 -2.27 -3.64
C ASN A 94 20.29 -3.76 -3.43
N LEU A 95 19.68 -4.41 -2.43
CA LEU A 95 19.82 -5.84 -2.22
C LEU A 95 19.24 -6.63 -3.40
N ARG A 96 20.12 -7.33 -4.10
CA ARG A 96 19.86 -8.17 -5.28
C ARG A 96 20.52 -9.53 -5.14
N SER A 97 20.22 -10.44 -6.05
CA SER A 97 20.72 -11.81 -6.07
C SER A 97 22.24 -11.96 -5.99
N GLN A 98 23.02 -10.97 -6.43
CA GLN A 98 24.49 -10.98 -6.36
C GLN A 98 25.05 -10.91 -4.93
N HIS A 99 24.24 -10.46 -3.96
CA HIS A 99 24.66 -10.35 -2.56
C HIS A 99 24.34 -11.61 -1.76
N ILE A 100 23.54 -12.54 -2.32
CA ILE A 100 23.17 -13.79 -1.65
C ILE A 100 24.44 -14.61 -1.39
N GLY A 101 24.60 -15.07 -0.15
CA GLY A 101 25.75 -15.84 0.31
C GLY A 101 26.98 -15.00 0.69
N LYS A 102 26.93 -13.67 0.57
CA LYS A 102 28.02 -12.77 0.96
C LYS A 102 27.80 -12.16 2.34
N PHE A 103 28.90 -11.74 2.97
CA PHE A 103 28.88 -10.93 4.19
C PHE A 103 28.69 -9.46 3.80
N ILE A 104 27.63 -8.83 4.27
CA ILE A 104 27.37 -7.41 3.97
C ILE A 104 26.94 -6.63 5.22
N PRO A 105 27.34 -5.35 5.31
CA PRO A 105 26.77 -4.40 6.24
C PRO A 105 25.60 -3.62 5.62
N VAL A 106 24.57 -3.36 6.43
CA VAL A 106 23.40 -2.54 6.06
C VAL A 106 23.05 -1.57 7.19
N LYS A 107 22.50 -0.39 6.86
CA LYS A 107 21.96 0.57 7.84
C LYS A 107 20.45 0.69 7.69
N GLY A 108 19.74 0.83 8.80
CA GLY A 108 18.31 1.12 8.76
C GLY A 108 17.69 1.32 10.14
N MET A 109 16.39 1.56 10.17
CA MET A 109 15.61 1.72 11.38
C MET A 109 14.89 0.42 11.73
N ILE A 110 14.96 -0.01 12.99
CA ILE A 110 14.25 -1.19 13.47
C ILE A 110 12.75 -0.87 13.44
N LYS A 111 12.00 -1.52 12.57
CA LYS A 111 10.54 -1.35 12.42
C LYS A 111 9.77 -2.24 13.38
N ARG A 112 10.23 -3.47 13.57
CA ARG A 112 9.59 -4.48 14.43
C ARG A 112 10.62 -5.47 14.95
N ALA A 113 10.47 -5.88 16.20
CA ALA A 113 11.15 -7.03 16.77
C ALA A 113 10.11 -8.09 17.18
N SER A 114 10.35 -9.35 16.85
CA SER A 114 9.50 -10.47 17.29
C SER A 114 9.84 -10.91 18.71
N GLN A 115 9.03 -11.77 19.32
CA GLN A 115 9.40 -12.43 20.58
C GLN A 115 10.53 -13.43 20.32
N VAL A 116 11.47 -13.53 21.27
CA VAL A 116 12.54 -14.54 21.26
C VAL A 116 11.92 -15.94 21.37
N LYS A 117 12.42 -16.86 20.55
CA LYS A 117 11.98 -18.26 20.50
C LYS A 117 13.19 -19.19 20.35
N PRO A 118 13.15 -20.39 20.94
CA PRO A 118 14.19 -21.38 20.72
C PRO A 118 14.08 -21.99 19.31
N GLU A 119 15.22 -22.11 18.62
CA GLU A 119 15.38 -22.75 17.31
C GLU A 119 16.40 -23.90 17.42
N VAL A 120 16.14 -25.01 16.73
CA VAL A 120 17.08 -26.16 16.72
C VAL A 120 18.21 -25.85 15.74
N VAL A 121 19.46 -25.80 16.22
CA VAL A 121 20.66 -25.54 15.40
C VAL A 121 21.33 -26.83 14.94
N SER A 122 21.37 -27.85 15.79
CA SER A 122 21.82 -29.19 15.43
C SER A 122 20.94 -30.24 16.13
N ALA A 123 20.84 -31.41 15.51
CA ALA A 123 20.15 -32.54 16.09
C ALA A 123 20.98 -33.81 15.92
N ILE A 124 21.03 -34.62 16.98
CA ILE A 124 21.64 -35.95 16.96
C ILE A 124 20.54 -36.95 16.59
N PHE A 125 20.80 -37.70 15.53
CA PHE A 125 19.91 -38.70 14.99
C PHE A 125 20.47 -40.10 15.23
N GLU A 126 19.65 -40.98 15.79
CA GLU A 126 19.99 -42.40 15.96
C GLU A 126 19.40 -43.22 14.79
N CYS A 127 20.23 -44.06 14.17
CA CYS A 127 19.78 -44.98 13.15
C CYS A 127 18.93 -46.10 13.77
N SER A 128 17.66 -46.22 13.37
CA SER A 128 16.71 -47.20 13.91
C SER A 128 17.07 -48.68 13.61
N GLN A 129 18.18 -48.96 12.92
CA GLN A 129 18.61 -50.33 12.58
C GLN A 129 19.92 -50.75 13.24
N CYS A 130 20.93 -49.88 13.32
CA CYS A 130 22.23 -50.21 13.91
C CYS A 130 22.53 -49.43 15.20
N GLY A 131 21.76 -48.39 15.53
CA GLY A 131 22.01 -47.53 16.69
C GLY A 131 23.13 -46.50 16.49
N ASP A 132 23.69 -46.38 15.28
CA ASP A 132 24.72 -45.37 14.99
C ASP A 132 24.14 -43.96 15.08
N ARG A 133 24.90 -43.05 15.69
CA ARG A 133 24.52 -41.65 15.94
C ARG A 133 25.13 -40.73 14.89
N TYR A 134 24.34 -39.79 14.43
CA TYR A 134 24.73 -38.80 13.42
C TYR A 134 24.27 -37.42 13.87
N GLU A 135 25.22 -36.52 14.14
CA GLU A 135 24.91 -35.11 14.34
C GLU A 135 24.73 -34.42 12.99
N LYS A 136 23.70 -33.60 12.88
CA LYS A 136 23.42 -32.83 11.66
C LYS A 136 22.90 -31.44 11.99
N GLU A 137 23.57 -30.43 11.42
CA GLU A 137 23.13 -29.04 11.44
C GLU A 137 21.78 -28.86 10.75
N GLN A 138 20.99 -27.96 11.31
CA GLN A 138 19.62 -27.66 10.90
C GLN A 138 19.57 -26.21 10.38
N ASP A 139 19.49 -26.09 9.06
CA ASP A 139 19.48 -24.84 8.31
C ASP A 139 18.09 -24.50 7.73
N SER A 140 17.07 -25.29 8.06
CA SER A 140 15.76 -25.19 7.43
C SER A 140 14.61 -25.27 8.43
N SER A 141 13.46 -24.74 8.02
CA SER A 141 12.24 -24.73 8.83
C SER A 141 11.68 -26.12 9.15
N GLU A 142 12.11 -27.16 8.43
CA GLU A 142 11.81 -28.55 8.74
C GLU A 142 13.07 -29.27 9.25
N LEU A 143 12.91 -30.14 10.25
CA LEU A 143 14.01 -30.99 10.73
C LEU A 143 14.47 -31.92 9.61
N LYS A 144 15.72 -31.75 9.16
CA LYS A 144 16.36 -32.57 8.13
C LYS A 144 17.17 -33.69 8.78
N SER A 145 16.71 -34.92 8.64
CA SER A 145 17.50 -36.09 9.03
C SER A 145 18.69 -36.34 8.08
N PRO A 146 19.70 -37.14 8.49
CA PRO A 146 20.73 -37.64 7.59
C PRO A 146 20.11 -38.43 6.42
N TYR A 147 20.79 -38.42 5.27
CA TYR A 147 20.24 -39.04 4.05
C TYR A 147 20.31 -40.57 4.09
N LYS A 148 21.39 -41.12 4.66
CA LYS A 148 21.66 -42.55 4.72
C LYS A 148 22.71 -42.84 5.79
N CYS A 149 22.52 -43.93 6.52
CA CYS A 149 23.49 -44.49 7.45
C CYS A 149 24.46 -45.42 6.70
N ASP A 150 25.66 -45.63 7.23
CA ASP A 150 26.66 -46.55 6.67
C ASP A 150 26.15 -48.00 6.61
N CYS A 151 25.26 -48.39 7.53
CA CYS A 151 24.58 -49.69 7.52
C CYS A 151 23.53 -49.83 6.39
N GLY A 152 23.22 -48.75 5.66
CA GLY A 152 22.26 -48.73 4.57
C GLY A 152 20.87 -48.19 4.91
N SER A 153 20.55 -48.01 6.19
CA SER A 153 19.24 -47.50 6.65
C SER A 153 19.03 -46.03 6.27
N ARG A 154 17.77 -45.65 6.06
CA ARG A 154 17.31 -44.26 5.90
C ARG A 154 16.34 -43.82 6.99
N LYS A 155 16.15 -44.66 8.02
CA LYS A 155 15.27 -44.37 9.15
C LYS A 155 16.12 -43.90 10.31
N PHE A 156 15.84 -42.68 10.75
CA PHE A 156 16.53 -41.99 11.81
C PHE A 156 15.49 -41.44 12.79
N GLU A 157 15.74 -41.62 14.08
CA GLU A 157 14.96 -41.02 15.16
C GLU A 157 15.78 -39.89 15.79
N VAL A 158 15.11 -38.83 16.23
CA VAL A 158 15.80 -37.72 16.90
C VAL A 158 16.05 -38.12 18.34
N GLU A 159 17.32 -38.19 18.73
CA GLU A 159 17.74 -38.49 20.11
C GLU A 159 17.86 -37.19 20.91
N GLU A 160 18.66 -36.25 20.41
CA GLU A 160 18.99 -35.01 21.12
C GLU A 160 18.90 -33.81 20.17
N LYS A 161 18.58 -32.63 20.71
CA LYS A 161 18.48 -31.38 19.96
C LYS A 161 19.28 -30.31 20.69
N LYS A 162 20.27 -29.72 20.02
CA LYS A 162 20.89 -28.47 20.46
C LYS A 162 20.04 -27.31 19.97
N MET A 163 19.65 -26.43 20.88
CA MET A 163 18.80 -25.27 20.58
C MET A 163 19.56 -23.99 20.90
N THR A 164 19.30 -22.94 20.12
CA THR A 164 19.72 -21.57 20.42
C THR A 164 18.50 -20.67 20.38
N ASP A 165 18.50 -19.60 21.16
CA ASP A 165 17.44 -18.61 21.11
C ASP A 165 17.61 -17.71 19.88
N THR A 166 16.50 -17.46 19.18
CA THR A 166 16.48 -16.64 17.97
C THR A 166 15.36 -15.61 17.98
N GLN A 167 15.62 -14.50 17.32
CA GLN A 167 14.68 -13.39 17.18
C GLN A 167 14.73 -12.86 15.75
N ASN A 168 13.56 -12.67 15.14
CA ASN A 168 13.47 -11.99 13.85
C ASN A 168 13.12 -10.53 14.06
N ILE A 169 13.91 -9.64 13.47
CA ILE A 169 13.66 -8.20 13.40
C ILE A 169 13.40 -7.79 11.95
N VAL A 170 12.66 -6.70 11.76
CA VAL A 170 12.43 -6.09 10.44
C VAL A 170 13.03 -4.70 10.46
N VAL A 171 13.91 -4.45 9.51
CA VAL A 171 14.66 -3.20 9.36
C VAL A 171 14.15 -2.48 8.13
N GLU A 172 13.88 -1.18 8.24
CA GLU A 172 13.39 -0.32 7.16
C GLU A 172 14.46 0.74 6.82
N GLU A 173 14.58 1.14 5.55
CA GLU A 173 15.50 2.22 5.17
C GLU A 173 15.22 3.52 5.92
N ASP A 174 16.27 4.24 6.30
CA ASP A 174 16.17 5.53 6.98
C ASP A 174 15.43 6.55 6.09
N PRO A 175 14.35 7.20 6.57
CA PRO A 175 13.67 8.29 5.87
C PRO A 175 14.60 9.36 5.29
N GLU A 176 15.73 9.64 5.95
CA GLU A 176 16.68 10.69 5.54
C GLU A 176 17.54 10.27 4.34
N SER A 177 17.77 8.96 4.14
CA SER A 177 18.51 8.41 2.99
C SER A 177 17.66 8.28 1.70
N ARG A 178 16.38 8.67 1.76
CA ARG A 178 15.43 8.52 0.64
C ARG A 178 15.49 9.73 -0.31
N ALA A 179 15.40 9.45 -1.60
CA ALA A 179 15.22 10.50 -2.61
C ALA A 179 13.73 10.61 -2.97
N GLY A 180 13.09 11.72 -2.61
CA GLY A 180 11.72 12.04 -3.06
C GLY A 180 10.63 11.07 -2.54
N SER A 181 9.83 10.52 -3.45
CA SER A 181 8.61 9.73 -3.20
C SER A 181 8.79 8.21 -3.31
N GLU A 182 10.02 7.70 -3.20
CA GLU A 182 10.31 6.26 -3.22
C GLU A 182 9.69 5.52 -2.01
N GLN A 183 9.14 4.32 -2.25
CA GLN A 183 8.67 3.45 -1.17
C GLN A 183 9.87 2.89 -0.39
N PRO A 184 9.80 2.82 0.94
CA PRO A 184 10.86 2.20 1.72
C PRO A 184 10.91 0.70 1.52
N GLU A 185 12.12 0.20 1.30
CA GLU A 185 12.40 -1.23 1.30
C GLU A 185 12.68 -1.72 2.72
N THR A 186 12.32 -2.98 2.98
CA THR A 186 12.49 -3.62 4.29
C THR A 186 13.26 -4.92 4.18
N LEU A 187 14.12 -5.20 5.15
CA LEU A 187 14.87 -6.44 5.27
C LEU A 187 14.52 -7.17 6.58
N SER A 188 14.25 -8.47 6.49
CA SER A 188 14.13 -9.32 7.68
C SER A 188 15.53 -9.76 8.10
N VAL A 189 15.88 -9.55 9.37
CA VAL A 189 17.16 -9.98 9.95
C VAL A 189 16.88 -10.96 11.08
N ARG A 190 17.56 -12.11 11.07
CA ARG A 190 17.50 -13.12 12.13
C ARG A 190 18.71 -12.98 13.05
N LEU A 191 18.46 -12.72 14.32
CA LEU A 191 19.46 -12.66 15.40
C LEU A 191 19.46 -13.98 16.18
N LYS A 192 20.61 -14.39 16.69
CA LYS A 192 20.82 -15.66 17.43
C LYS A 192 21.82 -15.47 18.57
N GLY A 193 21.71 -16.29 19.62
CA GLY A 193 22.67 -16.33 20.74
C GLY A 193 22.66 -15.05 21.59
N ASP A 194 23.84 -14.53 21.91
CA ASP A 194 24.07 -13.29 22.67
C ASP A 194 23.28 -12.07 22.13
N LEU A 195 23.04 -11.99 20.82
CA LEU A 195 22.25 -10.91 20.22
C LEU A 195 20.74 -10.93 20.58
N VAL A 196 20.27 -11.97 21.28
CA VAL A 196 18.88 -12.06 21.75
C VAL A 196 18.77 -12.08 23.28
N ASP A 197 19.88 -11.86 23.98
CA ASP A 197 19.90 -11.83 25.43
C ASP A 197 19.07 -10.67 26.01
N PRO A 198 18.53 -10.80 27.24
CA PRO A 198 17.71 -9.76 27.85
C PRO A 198 18.37 -8.38 27.92
N ASN A 199 19.71 -8.32 28.03
CA ASN A 199 20.45 -7.07 28.02
C ASN A 199 20.54 -6.49 26.61
N PHE A 200 20.85 -7.33 25.62
CA PHE A 200 20.94 -6.91 24.23
C PHE A 200 19.58 -6.53 23.64
N GLN A 201 18.49 -7.16 24.08
CA GLN A 201 17.12 -6.81 23.66
C GLN A 201 16.75 -5.35 23.96
N LYS A 202 17.36 -4.72 24.96
CA LYS A 202 17.17 -3.29 25.24
C LYS A 202 17.72 -2.39 24.13
N LYS A 203 18.68 -2.90 23.36
CA LYS A 203 19.29 -2.22 22.19
C LYS A 203 18.44 -2.41 20.92
N VAL A 204 17.64 -3.48 20.87
CA VAL A 204 16.79 -3.85 19.72
C VAL A 204 15.37 -3.27 19.87
N VAL A 205 15.27 -1.94 19.95
CA VAL A 205 13.99 -1.24 20.17
C VAL A 205 13.42 -0.70 18.85
N PRO A 206 12.12 -0.95 18.56
CA PRO A 206 11.47 -0.34 17.40
C PRO A 206 11.56 1.19 17.41
N GLY A 207 12.03 1.75 16.30
CA GLY A 207 12.25 3.18 16.11
C GLY A 207 13.72 3.61 16.21
N ASN A 208 14.61 2.77 16.76
CA ASN A 208 16.04 3.06 16.81
C ASN A 208 16.70 2.79 15.44
N LYS A 209 17.68 3.62 15.08
CA LYS A 209 18.58 3.36 13.94
C LYS A 209 19.63 2.34 14.37
N ALA A 210 19.96 1.41 13.47
CA ALA A 210 20.97 0.39 13.69
C ALA A 210 21.78 0.08 12.43
N GLU A 211 23.05 -0.25 12.64
CA GLU A 211 23.96 -0.84 11.67
C GLU A 211 24.02 -2.34 11.92
N ILE A 212 23.91 -3.12 10.85
CA ILE A 212 23.75 -4.57 10.95
C ILE A 212 24.68 -5.22 9.95
N THR A 213 25.53 -6.13 10.44
CA THR A 213 26.41 -6.95 9.60
C THR A 213 25.86 -8.36 9.59
N GLY A 214 25.96 -9.05 8.45
CA GLY A 214 25.47 -10.42 8.37
C GLY A 214 25.53 -11.05 7.00
N ILE A 215 25.07 -12.29 6.94
CA ILE A 215 25.06 -13.11 5.74
C ILE A 215 23.69 -13.00 5.08
N VAL A 216 23.67 -12.59 3.81
CA VAL A 216 22.43 -12.57 3.03
C VAL A 216 22.03 -13.99 2.64
N ARG A 217 20.78 -14.35 2.92
CA ARG A 217 20.18 -15.65 2.64
C ARG A 217 18.94 -15.53 1.79
N GLU A 218 18.58 -16.62 1.16
CA GLU A 218 17.35 -16.79 0.41
C GLU A 218 16.42 -17.82 1.06
N GLU A 219 15.12 -17.53 1.07
CA GLU A 219 14.09 -18.51 1.40
C GLU A 219 13.07 -18.64 0.26
N PRO A 220 12.62 -19.86 -0.08
CA PRO A 220 11.59 -20.04 -1.08
C PRO A 220 10.22 -19.60 -0.54
N LEU A 221 9.49 -18.78 -1.28
CA LEU A 221 8.14 -18.31 -0.89
C LEU A 221 7.14 -19.45 -0.57
N LYS A 222 7.32 -20.61 -1.22
CA LYS A 222 6.51 -21.83 -1.06
C LYS A 222 7.39 -23.04 -1.38
N LYS A 223 7.02 -24.25 -0.92
CA LYS A 223 7.69 -25.50 -1.30
C LYS A 223 7.79 -25.59 -2.84
N LYS A 224 9.02 -25.69 -3.38
CA LYS A 224 9.34 -25.69 -4.83
C LYS A 224 9.01 -24.40 -5.60
N SER A 225 9.18 -23.23 -4.98
CA SER A 225 9.01 -21.93 -5.65
C SER A 225 10.17 -21.60 -6.61
N LYS A 226 9.87 -20.92 -7.73
CA LYS A 226 10.88 -20.25 -8.58
C LYS A 226 11.26 -18.86 -8.07
N LYS A 227 10.51 -18.33 -7.11
CA LYS A 227 10.69 -17.01 -6.50
C LYS A 227 11.11 -17.17 -5.04
N TYR A 228 12.09 -16.38 -4.61
CA TYR A 228 12.71 -16.42 -3.29
C TYR A 228 12.61 -15.05 -2.63
N ASN A 229 12.48 -15.03 -1.31
CA ASN A 229 12.67 -13.83 -0.49
C ASN A 229 14.13 -13.76 -0.06
N ILE A 230 14.62 -12.54 0.11
CA ILE A 230 15.93 -12.27 0.70
C ILE A 230 15.73 -11.92 2.17
N TYR A 231 16.53 -12.52 3.05
CA TYR A 231 16.65 -12.16 4.45
C TYR A 231 18.13 -12.18 4.85
N MET A 232 18.46 -11.72 6.05
CA MET A 232 19.83 -11.72 6.56
C MET A 232 19.90 -12.54 7.84
N ASP A 233 20.91 -13.40 7.97
CA ASP A 233 21.35 -13.90 9.27
C ASP A 233 22.34 -12.88 9.84
N GLY A 234 21.95 -12.19 10.91
CA GLY A 234 22.76 -11.14 11.52
C GLY A 234 23.96 -11.74 12.26
N ASN A 235 25.16 -11.27 11.91
CA ASN A 235 26.37 -11.52 12.67
C ASN A 235 26.55 -10.47 13.76
N TYR A 236 26.29 -9.18 13.53
CA TYR A 236 26.32 -8.17 14.59
C TYR A 236 25.28 -7.07 14.35
N LEU A 237 24.84 -6.42 15.42
CA LEU A 237 23.91 -5.31 15.38
C LEU A 237 24.37 -4.21 16.34
N GLU A 238 24.48 -2.99 15.84
CA GLU A 238 24.87 -1.83 16.63
C GLU A 238 23.85 -0.70 16.49
N PRO A 239 23.22 -0.24 17.58
CA PRO A 239 22.38 0.95 17.53
C PRO A 239 23.21 2.20 17.26
N THR A 240 22.87 2.95 16.20
CA THR A 240 23.53 4.22 15.89
C THR A 240 23.09 5.35 16.83
N GLU A 241 21.89 5.24 17.41
CA GLU A 241 21.41 6.17 18.44
C GLU A 241 21.79 5.61 19.83
N GLN A 242 22.98 5.99 20.31
CA GLN A 242 23.45 5.58 21.64
C GLN A 242 22.55 6.15 22.74
N GLU A 243 22.17 5.30 23.70
CA GLU A 243 21.53 5.77 24.93
C GLU A 243 22.56 6.52 25.78
N PHE A 244 22.21 7.70 26.30
CA PHE A 244 23.08 8.59 27.08
C PHE A 244 23.75 7.94 28.32
N GLU A 245 23.33 6.74 28.71
CA GLU A 245 23.86 5.98 29.85
C GLU A 245 25.16 5.22 29.50
N GLU A 246 25.52 5.10 28.21
CA GLU A 246 26.73 4.37 27.73
C GLU A 246 27.86 5.30 27.20
N LEU A 247 27.80 6.61 27.46
CA LEU A 247 28.85 7.55 27.02
C LEU A 247 30.14 7.38 27.85
N GLU A 248 31.12 6.65 27.32
CA GLU A 248 32.47 6.57 27.88
C GLU A 248 33.26 7.84 27.56
N LEU A 249 33.53 8.65 28.58
CA LEU A 249 34.28 9.91 28.42
C LEU A 249 35.78 9.66 28.63
N GLY A 250 36.59 10.13 27.68
CA GLY A 250 38.04 10.10 27.83
C GLY A 250 38.54 11.02 28.95
N ASP A 251 39.72 10.74 29.51
CA ASP A 251 40.33 11.56 30.58
C ASP A 251 40.53 13.03 30.16
N GLU A 252 40.84 13.28 28.88
CA GLU A 252 40.98 14.64 28.33
C GLU A 252 39.63 15.37 28.25
N GLU A 253 38.57 14.69 27.83
CA GLU A 253 37.22 15.28 27.74
C GLU A 253 36.67 15.61 29.13
N ILE A 254 36.91 14.75 30.11
CA ILE A 254 36.56 14.99 31.51
C ILE A 254 37.25 16.27 32.03
N LYS A 255 38.51 16.47 31.66
CA LYS A 255 39.26 17.66 32.02
C LYS A 255 38.66 18.92 31.37
N ASP A 256 38.36 18.87 30.08
CA ASP A 256 37.76 19.99 29.35
C ASP A 256 36.39 20.37 29.89
N ILE A 257 35.55 19.39 30.23
CA ILE A 257 34.24 19.61 30.85
C ILE A 257 34.41 20.30 32.21
N LYS A 258 35.37 19.86 33.03
CA LYS A 258 35.66 20.48 34.35
C LYS A 258 36.17 21.90 34.21
N GLU A 259 37.03 22.19 33.23
CA GLU A 259 37.52 23.54 32.95
C GLU A 259 36.39 24.45 32.46
N LEU A 260 35.54 23.97 31.55
CA LEU A 260 34.37 24.70 31.06
C LEU A 260 33.35 24.98 32.16
N ALA A 261 33.12 24.03 33.08
CA ALA A 261 32.21 24.19 34.20
C ALA A 261 32.64 25.29 35.18
N GLN A 262 33.94 25.60 35.26
CA GLN A 262 34.46 26.69 36.09
C GLN A 262 34.30 28.08 35.45
N ASN A 263 33.88 28.16 34.19
CA ASN A 263 33.75 29.43 33.50
C ASN A 263 32.53 30.23 34.01
N PRO A 264 32.71 31.47 34.52
CA PRO A 264 31.60 32.27 35.06
C PRO A 264 30.56 32.68 34.00
N GLU A 265 30.91 32.64 32.72
CA GLU A 265 30.01 32.94 31.59
C GLU A 265 29.49 31.68 30.88
N ILE A 266 29.62 30.48 31.49
CA ILE A 266 29.26 29.21 30.85
C ILE A 266 27.82 29.18 30.33
N PHE A 267 26.87 29.72 31.10
CA PHE A 267 25.47 29.79 30.67
C PHE A 267 25.27 30.63 29.42
N ASP A 268 25.96 31.78 29.34
CA ASP A 268 25.94 32.64 28.18
C ASP A 268 26.64 32.01 26.97
N LYS A 269 27.72 31.26 27.20
CA LYS A 269 28.41 30.49 26.14
C LYS A 269 27.50 29.40 25.56
N ILE A 270 26.82 28.62 26.39
CA ILE A 270 25.85 27.59 25.96
C ILE A 270 24.69 28.24 25.20
N ALA A 271 24.13 29.34 25.71
CA ALA A 271 23.05 30.03 25.01
C ALA A 271 23.48 30.55 23.63
N ARG A 272 24.73 31.02 23.48
CA ARG A 272 25.26 31.48 22.17
C ARG A 272 25.52 30.32 21.20
N SER A 273 25.83 29.12 21.68
CA SER A 273 26.03 27.94 20.83
C SER A 273 24.71 27.35 20.30
N ILE A 274 23.55 27.72 20.87
CA ILE A 274 22.24 27.33 20.34
C ILE A 274 21.90 28.17 19.10
N ALA A 275 21.75 27.50 17.95
CA ALA A 275 21.43 28.09 16.65
C ALA A 275 22.31 29.32 16.33
N PRO A 276 23.64 29.16 16.19
CA PRO A 276 24.59 30.27 16.07
C PRO A 276 24.37 31.10 14.80
N SER A 277 23.76 30.52 13.77
CA SER A 277 23.38 31.20 12.52
C SER A 277 22.25 32.24 12.69
N ILE A 278 21.51 32.21 13.80
CA ILE A 278 20.45 33.18 14.10
C ILE A 278 21.02 34.30 14.98
N TYR A 279 21.07 35.51 14.42
CA TYR A 279 21.45 36.73 15.13
C TYR A 279 20.34 37.16 16.11
N GLY A 280 20.72 37.58 17.32
CA GLY A 280 19.80 38.05 18.36
C GLY A 280 19.14 36.95 19.19
N HIS A 281 17.92 37.20 19.69
CA HIS A 281 17.10 36.26 20.48
C HIS A 281 17.78 35.68 21.74
N HIS A 282 18.69 36.43 22.35
CA HIS A 282 19.52 35.94 23.47
C HIS A 282 18.70 35.34 24.62
N GLN A 283 17.58 35.96 24.98
CA GLN A 283 16.71 35.47 26.05
C GLN A 283 15.98 34.17 25.66
N ILE A 284 15.57 34.03 24.40
CA ILE A 284 14.94 32.80 23.90
C ILE A 284 15.94 31.66 23.91
N LYS A 285 17.17 31.90 23.45
CA LYS A 285 18.25 30.89 23.48
C LYS A 285 18.60 30.45 24.90
N LYS A 286 18.64 31.39 25.86
CA LYS A 286 18.81 31.08 27.29
C LYS A 286 17.66 30.21 27.84
N ALA A 287 16.42 30.52 27.50
CA ALA A 287 15.27 29.72 27.92
C ALA A 287 15.32 28.30 27.34
N ILE A 288 15.66 28.17 26.06
CA ILE A 288 15.81 26.87 25.39
C ILE A 288 16.94 26.06 26.02
N ALA A 289 18.09 26.69 26.35
CA ALA A 289 19.16 26.02 27.07
C ALA A 289 18.64 25.42 28.40
N LEU A 290 17.91 26.19 29.20
CA LEU A 290 17.32 25.69 30.44
C LEU A 290 16.32 24.55 30.22
N GLN A 291 15.54 24.59 29.13
CA GLN A 291 14.64 23.49 28.77
C GLN A 291 15.41 22.22 28.40
N MET A 292 16.52 22.32 27.68
CA MET A 292 17.34 21.17 27.28
C MET A 292 18.00 20.49 28.49
N PHE A 293 18.46 21.26 29.48
CA PHE A 293 19.02 20.71 30.72
C PHE A 293 17.94 20.17 31.68
N GLY A 294 16.71 20.67 31.57
CA GLY A 294 15.59 20.25 32.42
C GLY A 294 15.75 20.64 33.89
N GLY A 295 14.83 20.16 34.72
CA GLY A 295 14.82 20.38 36.16
C GLY A 295 14.76 19.07 36.94
N VAL A 296 15.11 19.13 38.22
CA VAL A 296 15.10 17.95 39.09
C VAL A 296 13.65 17.60 39.48
N LYS A 297 13.23 16.36 39.21
CA LYS A 297 11.94 15.83 39.69
C LYS A 297 12.02 15.68 41.22
N LYS A 298 11.11 16.33 41.94
CA LYS A 298 11.07 16.30 43.41
C LYS A 298 9.81 15.59 43.88
N THR A 299 9.96 14.64 44.78
CA THR A 299 8.83 14.04 45.51
C THR A 299 8.66 14.79 46.82
N ARG A 300 7.47 15.35 47.04
CA ARG A 300 7.11 16.02 48.30
C ARG A 300 6.78 14.98 49.37
N GLU A 301 6.74 15.39 50.64
CA GLU A 301 6.43 14.53 51.79
C GLU A 301 5.05 13.87 51.71
N ASP A 302 4.13 14.44 50.93
CA ASP A 302 2.78 13.95 50.63
C ASP A 302 2.73 12.94 49.47
N GLY A 303 3.86 12.57 48.88
CA GLY A 303 3.98 11.63 47.76
C GLY A 303 3.73 12.25 46.37
N VAL A 304 3.39 13.55 46.29
CA VAL A 304 3.20 14.23 45.01
C VAL A 304 4.55 14.47 44.32
N LYS A 305 4.69 13.96 43.10
CA LYS A 305 5.87 14.17 42.25
C LYS A 305 5.71 15.47 41.45
N SER A 306 6.59 16.42 41.69
CA SER A 306 6.69 17.66 40.89
C SER A 306 7.46 17.39 39.60
N ARG A 307 6.91 17.85 38.48
CA ARG A 307 7.57 17.83 37.16
C ARG A 307 8.89 18.61 37.20
N GLY A 308 9.90 18.08 36.53
CA GLY A 308 11.18 18.75 36.28
C GLY A 308 11.19 19.50 34.94
N ASP A 309 10.32 19.11 34.01
CA ASP A 309 10.35 19.58 32.63
C ASP A 309 9.59 20.91 32.44
N ILE A 310 10.17 21.78 31.61
CA ILE A 310 9.65 23.13 31.34
C ILE A 310 9.05 23.16 29.93
N HIS A 311 7.85 23.74 29.80
CA HIS A 311 7.26 24.00 28.49
C HIS A 311 7.61 25.42 28.05
N ILE A 312 7.96 25.58 26.78
CA ILE A 312 8.24 26.86 26.16
C ILE A 312 7.28 27.04 24.99
N LEU A 313 6.66 28.22 24.92
CA LEU A 313 5.85 28.68 23.79
C LEU A 313 6.51 29.92 23.18
N LEU A 314 6.82 29.88 21.89
CA LEU A 314 7.42 30.99 21.16
C LEU A 314 6.38 31.64 20.23
N ILE A 315 5.90 32.83 20.61
CA ILE A 315 4.97 33.64 19.79
C ILE A 315 5.73 34.82 19.18
N GLY A 316 5.46 35.13 17.92
CA GLY A 316 5.95 36.35 17.28
C GLY A 316 5.71 36.36 15.78
N GLU A 317 6.14 37.41 15.09
CA GLU A 317 5.91 37.62 13.65
C GLU A 317 6.47 36.49 12.76
N PRO A 318 5.84 36.18 11.61
CA PRO A 318 6.39 35.26 10.64
C PRO A 318 7.79 35.68 10.17
N GLY A 319 8.67 34.71 9.88
CA GLY A 319 10.00 34.99 9.33
C GLY A 319 11.10 35.39 10.33
N THR A 320 10.82 35.51 11.63
CA THR A 320 11.82 35.93 12.64
C THR A 320 12.78 34.83 13.11
N GLY A 321 12.91 33.72 12.37
CA GLY A 321 13.83 32.62 12.68
C GLY A 321 13.41 31.64 13.79
N LYS A 322 12.21 31.76 14.37
CA LYS A 322 11.72 30.88 15.48
C LYS A 322 11.79 29.39 15.13
N SER A 323 11.28 29.01 13.96
CA SER A 323 11.28 27.61 13.51
C SER A 323 12.68 27.06 13.34
N GLN A 324 13.64 27.89 12.90
CA GLN A 324 15.03 27.46 12.71
C GLN A 324 15.72 27.18 14.05
N VAL A 325 15.43 28.00 15.07
CA VAL A 325 15.92 27.77 16.44
C VAL A 325 15.38 26.44 17.00
N LEU A 326 14.08 26.17 16.81
CA LEU A 326 13.46 24.91 17.27
C LEU A 326 13.97 23.68 16.51
N LYS A 327 14.20 23.77 15.19
CA LYS A 327 14.81 22.68 14.40
C LYS A 327 16.20 22.32 14.90
N PHE A 328 17.05 23.32 15.12
CA PHE A 328 18.40 23.11 15.65
C PHE A 328 18.36 22.47 17.05
N THR A 329 17.44 22.92 17.90
CA THR A 329 17.24 22.35 19.24
C THR A 329 16.83 20.88 19.16
N GLY A 330 15.94 20.52 18.24
CA GLY A 330 15.53 19.13 18.00
C GLY A 330 16.70 18.23 17.62
N GLN A 331 17.59 18.69 16.75
CA GLN A 331 18.77 17.93 16.30
C GLN A 331 19.78 17.65 17.42
N ILE A 332 19.96 18.58 18.36
CA ILE A 332 20.94 18.43 19.45
C ILE A 332 20.36 17.66 20.64
N ALA A 333 19.04 17.72 20.85
CA ALA A 333 18.42 17.05 21.98
C ALA A 333 18.37 15.52 21.74
N PRO A 334 18.82 14.68 22.70
CA PRO A 334 19.01 13.23 22.49
C PRO A 334 17.75 12.41 22.17
N LYS A 335 16.56 12.98 22.29
CA LYS A 335 15.27 12.41 21.86
C LYS A 335 14.37 13.46 21.23
N GLY A 336 14.96 14.55 20.74
CA GLY A 336 14.25 15.70 20.20
C GLY A 336 13.75 15.43 18.79
N ARG A 337 12.44 15.26 18.61
CA ARG A 337 11.85 15.23 17.26
C ARG A 337 11.13 16.55 16.98
N TYR A 338 11.53 17.21 15.90
CA TYR A 338 10.84 18.40 15.41
C TYR A 338 9.66 17.98 14.54
N VAL A 339 8.45 18.40 14.90
CA VAL A 339 7.21 18.10 14.17
C VAL A 339 6.53 19.41 13.78
N VAL A 340 5.96 19.47 12.57
CA VAL A 340 5.19 20.62 12.08
C VAL A 340 3.70 20.28 12.16
N GLY A 341 2.93 21.04 12.95
CA GLY A 341 1.51 20.80 13.19
C GLY A 341 0.56 20.90 11.98
N LYS A 342 1.07 21.05 10.75
CA LYS A 342 0.27 20.81 9.53
C LYS A 342 -0.06 19.32 9.35
N SER A 343 0.69 18.42 9.99
CA SER A 343 0.43 16.97 9.97
C SER A 343 -0.47 16.48 11.12
N SER A 344 -1.03 17.39 11.93
CA SER A 344 -1.92 17.07 13.03
C SER A 344 -3.26 17.82 12.87
N THR A 345 -3.98 17.54 11.78
CA THR A 345 -5.43 17.73 11.75
C THR A 345 -6.06 16.57 12.52
N GLY A 346 -7.08 16.82 13.36
CA GLY A 346 -7.61 15.87 14.35
C GLY A 346 -7.65 14.40 13.91
N ALA A 347 -6.60 13.65 14.24
CA ALA A 347 -6.49 12.22 14.00
C ALA A 347 -7.57 11.52 14.84
N GLY A 348 -8.74 11.26 14.24
CA GLY A 348 -9.92 10.84 15.00
C GLY A 348 -11.22 10.80 14.22
N LEU A 349 -11.47 11.81 13.38
CA LEU A 349 -12.73 12.01 12.66
C LEU A 349 -12.72 11.24 11.34
N CYS A 350 -13.54 10.21 11.20
CA CYS A 350 -13.56 9.35 10.01
C CYS A 350 -14.97 8.82 9.76
N VAL A 351 -15.30 8.67 8.47
CA VAL A 351 -16.49 7.95 8.02
C VAL A 351 -16.10 6.54 7.56
N THR A 352 -17.07 5.63 7.50
CA THR A 352 -16.84 4.28 6.99
C THR A 352 -16.48 4.29 5.50
N GLY A 353 -15.68 3.29 5.09
CA GLY A 353 -15.12 3.24 3.74
C GLY A 353 -16.14 3.07 2.61
N ASP A 354 -17.36 2.63 2.90
CA ASP A 354 -18.46 2.52 1.95
C ASP A 354 -19.25 3.83 1.76
N THR A 355 -18.97 4.85 2.57
CA THR A 355 -19.56 6.19 2.42
C THR A 355 -19.23 6.76 1.04
N LEU A 356 -20.27 7.15 0.30
CA LEU A 356 -20.15 7.80 -1.01
C LEU A 356 -19.86 9.29 -0.82
N ILE A 357 -18.77 9.77 -1.41
CA ILE A 357 -18.41 11.18 -1.49
C ILE A 357 -18.51 11.66 -2.94
N HIS A 358 -18.82 12.94 -3.11
CA HIS A 358 -18.81 13.60 -4.41
C HIS A 358 -17.39 14.06 -4.75
N THR A 359 -16.90 13.67 -5.93
CA THR A 359 -15.62 14.12 -6.48
C THR A 359 -15.83 14.71 -7.88
N GLU A 360 -14.81 15.35 -8.44
CA GLU A 360 -14.84 15.84 -9.82
C GLU A 360 -15.05 14.73 -10.89
N GLU A 361 -14.86 13.48 -10.50
CA GLU A 361 -15.06 12.29 -11.33
C GLU A 361 -16.38 11.57 -11.02
N GLY A 362 -17.16 12.00 -10.02
CA GLY A 362 -18.45 11.39 -9.65
C GLY A 362 -18.51 10.81 -8.24
N PHE A 363 -19.56 10.03 -7.95
CA PHE A 363 -19.77 9.50 -6.59
C PHE A 363 -18.89 8.27 -6.30
N ARG A 364 -17.88 8.45 -5.45
CA ARG A 364 -16.89 7.42 -5.11
C ARG A 364 -17.01 7.00 -3.65
N GLU A 365 -16.80 5.72 -3.38
CA GLU A 365 -16.64 5.22 -2.01
C GLU A 365 -15.31 5.73 -1.45
N ILE A 366 -15.33 6.46 -0.33
CA ILE A 366 -14.12 7.06 0.26
C ILE A 366 -13.06 6.00 0.59
N GLY A 367 -13.49 4.81 1.01
CA GLY A 367 -12.60 3.67 1.28
C GLY A 367 -11.93 3.10 0.03
N LYS A 368 -12.49 3.27 -1.17
CA LYS A 368 -11.81 2.89 -2.42
C LYS A 368 -10.67 3.86 -2.72
N ILE A 369 -10.91 5.17 -2.54
CA ILE A 369 -9.86 6.19 -2.65
C ILE A 369 -8.73 5.88 -1.66
N GLY A 370 -9.05 5.51 -0.42
CA GLY A 370 -8.09 5.04 0.57
C GLY A 370 -7.31 3.78 0.14
N LYS A 371 -8.00 2.74 -0.34
CA LYS A 371 -7.39 1.45 -0.71
C LYS A 371 -6.49 1.52 -1.95
N GLU A 372 -6.87 2.32 -2.94
CA GLU A 372 -6.08 2.51 -4.18
C GLU A 372 -4.76 3.22 -3.88
N ASN A 373 -4.77 4.13 -2.92
CA ASN A 373 -3.62 4.99 -2.64
C ASN A 373 -2.74 4.48 -1.50
N ILE A 374 -3.30 3.73 -0.54
CA ILE A 374 -2.65 3.37 0.73
C ILE A 374 -2.83 1.88 1.05
N SER A 375 -1.72 1.20 1.33
CA SER A 375 -1.73 -0.18 1.82
C SER A 375 -2.49 -0.27 3.16
N PHE A 376 -3.29 -1.34 3.31
CA PHE A 376 -4.02 -1.54 4.56
C PHE A 376 -3.07 -1.98 5.66
N SER A 377 -3.11 -1.29 6.80
CA SER A 377 -2.65 -1.84 8.07
C SER A 377 -3.85 -1.89 9.03
N PRO A 378 -4.22 -3.07 9.57
CA PRO A 378 -5.27 -3.16 10.58
C PRO A 378 -4.86 -2.57 11.93
N GLU A 379 -3.56 -2.30 12.15
CA GLU A 379 -3.01 -1.86 13.43
C GLU A 379 -2.55 -0.41 13.44
N LEU A 380 -2.34 0.20 12.26
CA LEU A 380 -1.74 1.53 12.13
C LEU A 380 -2.62 2.46 11.31
N GLU A 381 -2.72 3.70 11.76
CA GLU A 381 -3.18 4.82 10.95
C GLU A 381 -2.15 5.10 9.87
N THR A 382 -2.61 5.13 8.62
CA THR A 382 -1.76 5.41 7.47
C THR A 382 -2.31 6.59 6.69
N ALA A 383 -1.44 7.51 6.33
CA ALA A 383 -1.77 8.67 5.50
C ALA A 383 -0.84 8.71 4.30
N LYS A 384 -1.35 9.26 3.19
CA LYS A 384 -0.54 9.53 2.01
C LYS A 384 -1.02 10.81 1.36
N GLU A 385 -0.08 11.59 0.85
CA GLU A 385 -0.40 12.73 0.00
C GLU A 385 -1.19 12.27 -1.22
N TYR A 386 -2.37 12.87 -1.39
CA TYR A 386 -3.25 12.60 -2.51
C TYR A 386 -4.14 13.81 -2.70
N GLU A 387 -4.06 14.40 -3.89
CA GLU A 387 -4.86 15.54 -4.27
C GLU A 387 -6.06 15.07 -5.07
N ILE A 388 -7.24 15.26 -4.51
CA ILE A 388 -8.53 15.14 -5.19
C ILE A 388 -9.40 16.34 -4.86
N LYS A 389 -10.07 16.90 -5.87
CA LYS A 389 -11.05 17.97 -5.68
C LYS A 389 -12.31 17.45 -5.03
N LEU A 390 -12.70 18.10 -3.94
CA LEU A 390 -13.89 17.78 -3.16
C LEU A 390 -14.66 19.08 -2.89
N PRO A 391 -16.01 19.04 -2.91
CA PRO A 391 -16.82 20.08 -2.32
C PRO A 391 -16.59 20.10 -0.80
N THR A 392 -16.14 21.23 -0.29
CA THR A 392 -15.83 21.46 1.12
C THR A 392 -16.69 22.59 1.65
N PHE A 393 -17.30 22.36 2.80
CA PHE A 393 -18.05 23.38 3.52
C PHE A 393 -17.12 24.18 4.42
N SER A 394 -17.06 25.49 4.22
CA SER A 394 -16.31 26.44 5.04
C SER A 394 -17.06 27.77 5.12
N ASP A 395 -17.13 28.38 6.31
CA ASP A 395 -17.72 29.71 6.51
C ASP A 395 -19.16 29.87 5.99
N GLY A 396 -19.96 28.80 6.00
CA GLY A 396 -21.36 28.82 5.56
C GLY A 396 -21.57 28.57 4.07
N GLU A 397 -20.50 28.41 3.29
CA GLU A 397 -20.55 28.17 1.85
C GLU A 397 -19.85 26.85 1.49
N ILE A 398 -20.30 26.22 0.39
CA ILE A 398 -19.63 25.07 -0.20
C ILE A 398 -18.73 25.58 -1.32
N SER A 399 -17.44 25.26 -1.25
CA SER A 399 -16.47 25.59 -2.30
C SER A 399 -15.66 24.36 -2.69
N GLU A 400 -15.13 24.33 -3.90
CA GLU A 400 -14.20 23.26 -4.30
C GLU A 400 -12.82 23.49 -3.67
N SER A 401 -12.30 22.47 -3.01
CA SER A 401 -10.94 22.46 -2.48
C SER A 401 -10.23 21.17 -2.85
N ASN A 402 -8.91 21.24 -3.04
CA ASN A 402 -8.08 20.04 -3.13
C ASN A 402 -7.84 19.48 -1.74
N SER A 403 -8.08 18.18 -1.58
CA SER A 403 -7.50 17.44 -0.47
C SER A 403 -5.98 17.44 -0.55
N SER A 404 -5.33 17.28 0.61
CA SER A 404 -3.87 17.19 0.71
C SER A 404 -3.40 15.79 1.11
N LEU A 405 -4.23 15.05 1.83
CA LEU A 405 -3.94 13.73 2.35
C LEU A 405 -5.19 12.87 2.23
N VAL A 406 -4.99 11.58 1.96
CA VAL A 406 -5.97 10.53 2.22
C VAL A 406 -5.52 9.78 3.46
N TRP A 407 -6.47 9.47 4.33
CA TRP A 407 -6.23 8.77 5.60
C TRP A 407 -6.94 7.42 5.58
N ARG A 408 -6.30 6.43 6.21
CA ARG A 408 -6.89 5.13 6.47
C ARG A 408 -6.60 4.74 7.91
N MET A 409 -7.67 4.56 8.69
CA MET A 409 -7.57 4.21 10.10
C MET A 409 -7.80 2.70 10.34
N PRO A 410 -7.27 2.16 11.46
CA PRO A 410 -7.70 0.90 12.04
C PRO A 410 -9.21 0.86 12.30
N GLU A 411 -9.73 -0.34 12.59
CA GLU A 411 -11.13 -0.52 12.99
C GLU A 411 -11.43 0.28 14.28
N LYS A 412 -12.53 1.01 14.26
CA LYS A 412 -13.00 1.86 15.36
C LYS A 412 -14.47 1.59 15.64
N ASN A 413 -14.91 1.95 16.84
CA ASN A 413 -16.34 2.05 17.10
C ASN A 413 -16.92 3.16 16.23
N CYS A 414 -18.05 2.86 15.59
CA CYS A 414 -18.77 3.79 14.74
C CYS A 414 -20.22 3.91 15.19
N ILE A 415 -20.78 5.09 14.96
CA ILE A 415 -22.19 5.39 15.15
C ILE A 415 -22.79 5.63 13.77
N ARG A 416 -23.97 5.05 13.56
CA ARG A 416 -24.73 5.21 12.33
C ARG A 416 -25.94 6.10 12.59
N ALA A 417 -26.01 7.21 11.87
CA ALA A 417 -27.18 8.08 11.83
C ALA A 417 -27.96 7.86 10.53
N GLU A 418 -29.27 7.66 10.63
CA GLU A 418 -30.19 7.54 9.49
C GLU A 418 -31.21 8.68 9.51
N THR A 419 -31.35 9.36 8.37
CA THR A 419 -32.34 10.43 8.19
C THR A 419 -33.70 9.87 7.80
N VAL A 420 -34.77 10.63 8.01
CA VAL A 420 -36.12 10.28 7.52
C VAL A 420 -36.23 10.10 6.00
N TYR A 421 -35.25 10.61 5.25
CA TYR A 421 -35.11 10.45 3.80
C TYR A 421 -34.38 9.15 3.40
N GLY A 422 -33.92 8.35 4.37
CA GLY A 422 -33.18 7.10 4.15
C GLY A 422 -31.74 7.30 3.71
N LYS A 423 -31.18 8.50 3.93
CA LYS A 423 -29.74 8.74 3.89
C LYS A 423 -29.11 8.30 5.20
N GLU A 424 -27.94 7.74 5.09
CA GLU A 424 -27.20 7.17 6.22
C GLU A 424 -25.78 7.73 6.20
N ILE A 425 -25.25 8.00 7.38
CA ILE A 425 -23.84 8.27 7.59
C ILE A 425 -23.37 7.42 8.77
N GLU A 426 -22.24 6.75 8.60
CA GLU A 426 -21.61 5.96 9.65
C GLU A 426 -20.19 6.49 9.86
N ALA A 427 -19.89 6.90 11.08
CA ALA A 427 -18.65 7.60 11.42
C ALA A 427 -18.16 7.26 12.82
N SER A 428 -16.87 7.50 13.10
CA SER A 428 -16.31 7.33 14.44
C SER A 428 -17.02 8.23 15.46
N GLU A 429 -17.13 7.79 16.71
CA GLU A 429 -17.87 8.44 17.81
C GLU A 429 -17.58 9.95 17.94
N ASP A 430 -16.32 10.35 17.72
CA ASP A 430 -15.90 11.75 17.83
C ASP A 430 -16.16 12.60 16.57
N THR A 431 -16.64 12.03 15.47
CA THR A 431 -16.81 12.73 14.19
C THR A 431 -17.88 13.82 14.29
N ASP A 432 -17.48 15.06 14.00
CA ASP A 432 -18.42 16.19 13.93
C ASP A 432 -19.28 16.11 12.66
N ILE A 433 -20.60 16.24 12.86
CA ILE A 433 -21.61 16.30 11.82
C ILE A 433 -22.26 17.69 11.86
N LEU A 434 -22.47 18.26 10.68
CA LEU A 434 -23.12 19.55 10.57
C LEU A 434 -24.62 19.39 10.78
N THR A 435 -25.15 20.02 11.83
CA THR A 435 -26.57 19.99 12.21
C THR A 435 -27.19 21.38 12.11
N CYS A 436 -28.52 21.47 12.15
CA CYS A 436 -29.24 22.73 12.17
C CYS A 436 -29.97 22.88 13.51
N GLY A 437 -29.44 23.74 14.38
CA GLY A 437 -30.01 24.10 15.67
C GLY A 437 -30.79 25.42 15.63
N GLU A 438 -31.17 25.94 16.80
CA GLU A 438 -31.98 27.17 16.91
C GLU A 438 -31.30 28.43 16.34
N ASN A 439 -29.97 28.45 16.29
CA ASN A 439 -29.16 29.58 15.82
C ASN A 439 -28.58 29.37 14.41
N GLY A 440 -29.02 28.35 13.68
CA GLY A 440 -28.53 28.01 12.35
C GLY A 440 -27.65 26.75 12.34
N LEU A 441 -26.67 26.72 11.44
CA LEU A 441 -25.79 25.57 11.27
C LEU A 441 -24.76 25.49 12.41
N GLU A 442 -24.65 24.33 13.05
CA GLU A 442 -23.70 24.07 14.13
C GLU A 442 -23.10 22.66 14.02
N TRP A 443 -21.84 22.53 14.42
CA TRP A 443 -21.14 21.25 14.46
C TRP A 443 -21.48 20.53 15.76
N LYS A 444 -21.94 19.28 15.63
CA LYS A 444 -22.32 18.41 16.74
C LYS A 444 -21.68 17.04 16.51
N LYS A 445 -21.11 16.42 17.55
CA LYS A 445 -20.55 15.07 17.41
C LYS A 445 -21.65 14.09 17.04
N ILE A 446 -21.31 13.07 16.25
CA ILE A 446 -22.27 12.04 15.86
C ILE A 446 -22.86 11.29 17.06
N ASP A 447 -22.10 11.13 18.14
CA ASP A 447 -22.55 10.53 19.41
C ASP A 447 -23.58 11.38 20.15
N ASP A 448 -23.58 12.70 19.93
CA ASP A 448 -24.52 13.61 20.56
C ASP A 448 -25.83 13.75 19.74
N ILE A 449 -25.92 13.19 18.54
CA ILE A 449 -27.11 13.33 17.67
C ILE A 449 -28.30 12.57 18.26
N GLU A 450 -29.44 13.25 18.36
CA GLU A 450 -30.69 12.69 18.89
C GLU A 450 -31.77 12.59 17.79
N GLU A 451 -32.78 11.74 18.03
CA GLU A 451 -33.95 11.67 17.14
C GLU A 451 -34.66 13.04 17.05
N GLY A 452 -34.77 13.57 15.83
CA GLY A 452 -35.36 14.88 15.57
C GLY A 452 -34.36 15.94 15.15
N ASP A 453 -33.06 15.69 15.33
CA ASP A 453 -32.01 16.57 14.83
C ASP A 453 -32.01 16.62 13.29
N PHE A 454 -31.74 17.82 12.76
CA PHE A 454 -31.61 18.05 11.33
C PHE A 454 -30.14 17.95 10.93
N ILE A 455 -29.80 16.99 10.07
CA ILE A 455 -28.47 16.84 9.49
C ILE A 455 -28.40 17.63 8.17
N ALA A 456 -27.38 18.46 8.02
CA ALA A 456 -27.13 19.19 6.78
C ALA A 456 -26.75 18.22 5.66
N SER A 457 -27.26 18.48 4.45
CA SER A 457 -26.88 17.76 3.23
C SER A 457 -26.29 18.75 2.24
N PRO A 458 -25.18 18.41 1.56
CA PRO A 458 -24.64 19.25 0.50
C PRO A 458 -25.67 19.49 -0.60
N ASP A 459 -25.62 20.68 -1.20
CA ASP A 459 -26.33 20.99 -2.44
C ASP A 459 -25.47 20.55 -3.63
N TYR A 460 -26.02 19.67 -4.47
CA TYR A 460 -25.34 19.11 -5.63
C TYR A 460 -25.88 19.65 -6.96
N THR A 461 -26.60 20.77 -6.96
CA THR A 461 -27.22 21.31 -8.18
C THR A 461 -26.22 21.95 -9.14
N GLU A 462 -25.13 22.52 -8.64
CA GLU A 462 -24.08 23.19 -9.43
C GLU A 462 -22.86 22.27 -9.67
N ILE A 463 -23.05 21.20 -10.44
CA ILE A 463 -21.96 20.24 -10.76
C ILE A 463 -21.43 20.38 -12.18
N ASP A 464 -20.10 20.30 -12.34
CA ASP A 464 -19.46 20.21 -13.66
C ASP A 464 -19.63 18.81 -14.24
N ARG A 465 -20.50 18.67 -15.24
CA ARG A 465 -20.82 17.37 -15.85
C ARG A 465 -19.87 17.08 -17.01
N LYS A 466 -19.02 16.08 -16.84
CA LYS A 466 -18.16 15.51 -17.89
C LYS A 466 -18.51 14.06 -18.14
N SER A 467 -18.48 13.65 -19.40
CA SER A 467 -18.60 12.25 -19.76
C SER A 467 -17.21 11.65 -19.88
N PRO A 468 -16.96 10.46 -19.33
CA PRO A 468 -15.68 9.79 -19.48
C PRO A 468 -15.47 9.32 -20.91
N ASP A 469 -14.23 9.00 -21.26
CA ASP A 469 -13.95 8.28 -22.49
C ASP A 469 -14.68 6.93 -22.45
N ILE A 470 -15.38 6.60 -23.55
CA ILE A 470 -16.10 5.34 -23.67
C ILE A 470 -15.15 4.16 -23.89
N GLU A 471 -13.98 4.42 -24.47
CA GLU A 471 -13.08 3.35 -24.89
C GLU A 471 -12.50 2.56 -23.73
N LYS A 472 -12.37 3.20 -22.56
CA LYS A 472 -11.93 2.55 -21.32
C LYS A 472 -12.84 1.39 -20.87
N TYR A 473 -14.09 1.34 -21.36
CA TYR A 473 -15.05 0.29 -21.05
C TYR A 473 -15.04 -0.86 -22.06
N TYR A 474 -14.24 -0.78 -23.11
CA TYR A 474 -14.07 -1.86 -24.07
C TYR A 474 -12.89 -2.75 -23.70
N ARG A 475 -13.08 -4.06 -23.88
CA ARG A 475 -12.02 -5.06 -23.77
C ARG A 475 -11.98 -5.86 -25.05
N PHE A 476 -10.79 -5.98 -25.63
CA PHE A 476 -10.56 -6.69 -26.88
C PHE A 476 -9.52 -7.76 -26.66
N GLU A 477 -9.77 -8.94 -27.21
CA GLU A 477 -8.88 -10.10 -27.12
C GLU A 477 -8.53 -10.60 -28.51
N ASN A 478 -9.56 -10.97 -29.29
CA ASN A 478 -9.42 -11.72 -30.54
C ASN A 478 -10.24 -11.12 -31.69
N GLU A 479 -10.91 -10.00 -31.44
CA GLU A 479 -11.67 -9.25 -32.42
C GLU A 479 -10.76 -8.74 -33.55
N LYS A 480 -11.35 -8.54 -34.72
CA LYS A 480 -10.65 -7.92 -35.85
C LYS A 480 -11.25 -6.55 -36.13
N PHE A 481 -10.39 -5.58 -36.41
CA PHE A 481 -10.72 -4.17 -36.54
C PHE A 481 -10.60 -3.72 -37.99
N LYS A 482 -11.62 -3.01 -38.47
CA LYS A 482 -11.55 -2.27 -39.71
C LYS A 482 -11.32 -0.81 -39.37
N LEU A 483 -10.17 -0.28 -39.77
CA LEU A 483 -9.81 1.11 -39.51
C LEU A 483 -10.53 2.03 -40.48
N GLY A 484 -10.91 3.21 -39.99
CA GLY A 484 -11.40 4.30 -40.81
C GLY A 484 -10.35 4.79 -41.79
N GLN A 485 -10.78 5.51 -42.83
CA GLN A 485 -9.86 5.98 -43.89
C GLN A 485 -8.75 6.88 -43.34
N LYS A 486 -9.07 7.71 -42.34
CA LYS A 486 -8.12 8.62 -41.69
C LYS A 486 -7.05 7.84 -40.94
N SER A 487 -7.44 6.94 -40.04
CA SER A 487 -6.49 6.16 -39.25
C SER A 487 -5.72 5.13 -40.06
N SER A 488 -6.33 4.58 -41.12
CA SER A 488 -5.61 3.77 -42.12
C SER A 488 -4.53 4.57 -42.86
N LYS A 489 -4.73 5.89 -43.02
CA LYS A 489 -3.74 6.77 -43.64
C LYS A 489 -2.65 7.11 -42.62
N GLU A 490 -3.02 7.56 -41.44
CA GLU A 490 -2.11 7.92 -40.34
C GLU A 490 -1.18 6.76 -39.98
N LEU A 491 -1.71 5.56 -39.77
CA LEU A 491 -0.90 4.37 -39.46
C LEU A 491 0.19 4.10 -40.51
N ARG A 492 -0.12 4.36 -41.79
CA ARG A 492 0.86 4.16 -42.89
C ARG A 492 1.82 5.34 -43.03
N ASP A 493 1.34 6.56 -42.78
CA ASP A 493 2.19 7.74 -42.81
C ASP A 493 3.23 7.65 -41.68
N GLU A 494 2.85 7.17 -40.49
CA GLU A 494 3.75 6.89 -39.37
C GLU A 494 4.75 5.76 -39.68
N MET A 495 4.28 4.66 -40.29
CA MET A 495 5.18 3.60 -40.79
C MET A 495 6.23 4.15 -41.75
N LYS A 496 5.84 5.08 -42.62
CA LYS A 496 6.75 5.70 -43.59
C LYS A 496 7.71 6.68 -42.91
N GLU A 497 7.25 7.43 -41.93
CA GLU A 497 8.09 8.37 -41.18
C GLU A 497 9.16 7.63 -40.38
N LYS A 498 8.78 6.56 -39.67
CA LYS A 498 9.68 5.81 -38.81
C LYS A 498 10.68 4.94 -39.56
N HIS A 499 10.26 4.31 -40.66
CA HIS A 499 11.08 3.33 -41.41
C HIS A 499 11.52 3.84 -42.79
N GLY A 500 11.29 5.13 -43.10
CA GLY A 500 11.66 5.80 -44.35
C GLY A 500 10.70 5.54 -45.53
N ASP A 501 10.39 4.27 -45.81
CA ASP A 501 9.39 3.88 -46.80
C ASP A 501 8.54 2.68 -46.36
N LEU A 502 7.40 2.48 -47.02
CA LEU A 502 6.44 1.41 -46.66
C LEU A 502 6.97 0.00 -46.94
N ARG A 503 7.97 -0.13 -47.82
CA ARG A 503 8.57 -1.42 -48.16
C ARG A 503 9.56 -1.84 -47.08
N THR A 504 10.42 -0.93 -46.65
CA THR A 504 11.30 -1.11 -45.49
C THR A 504 10.49 -1.36 -44.22
N ALA A 505 9.40 -0.61 -44.01
CA ALA A 505 8.48 -0.86 -42.88
C ALA A 505 7.88 -2.27 -42.92
N ALA A 506 7.53 -2.79 -44.11
CA ALA A 506 6.99 -4.14 -44.24
C ALA A 506 8.02 -5.20 -43.86
N GLU A 507 9.28 -5.04 -44.29
CA GLU A 507 10.37 -5.97 -43.95
C GLU A 507 10.74 -5.92 -42.46
N GLU A 508 10.90 -4.73 -41.87
CA GLU A 508 11.32 -4.57 -40.47
C GLU A 508 10.23 -4.98 -39.46
N LEU A 509 8.95 -4.81 -39.81
CA LEU A 509 7.82 -5.19 -38.96
C LEU A 509 7.31 -6.62 -39.21
N ASP A 510 7.99 -7.40 -40.06
CA ASP A 510 7.60 -8.77 -40.48
C ASP A 510 6.15 -8.82 -41.03
N LEU A 511 5.84 -7.90 -41.94
CA LEU A 511 4.54 -7.76 -42.61
C LEU A 511 4.68 -8.03 -44.11
N SER A 512 3.62 -8.52 -44.75
CA SER A 512 3.60 -8.57 -46.21
C SER A 512 3.38 -7.19 -46.81
N GLU A 513 4.05 -6.87 -47.93
CA GLU A 513 3.83 -5.61 -48.65
C GLU A 513 2.33 -5.43 -49.00
N ASP A 514 1.64 -6.48 -49.45
CA ASP A 514 0.18 -6.43 -49.70
C ASP A 514 -0.61 -5.98 -48.47
N PHE A 515 -0.21 -6.42 -47.26
CA PHE A 515 -0.86 -6.00 -46.03
C PHE A 515 -0.66 -4.50 -45.77
N VAL A 516 0.56 -3.97 -45.93
CA VAL A 516 0.87 -2.55 -45.69
C VAL A 516 0.20 -1.64 -46.72
N TYR A 517 0.27 -2.00 -48.02
CA TYR A 517 -0.27 -1.16 -49.10
C TYR A 517 -1.80 -1.23 -49.22
N SER A 518 -2.39 -2.41 -49.02
CA SER A 518 -3.80 -2.70 -49.32
C SER A 518 -4.55 -3.26 -48.13
N GLY A 519 -3.93 -4.15 -47.35
CA GLY A 519 -4.52 -4.80 -46.18
C GLY A 519 -5.02 -3.84 -45.12
N ILE A 520 -4.20 -2.87 -44.69
CA ILE A 520 -4.56 -1.88 -43.67
C ILE A 520 -5.84 -1.11 -44.04
N ARG A 521 -6.03 -0.80 -45.33
CA ARG A 521 -7.19 -0.05 -45.83
C ARG A 521 -8.44 -0.88 -46.04
N LYS A 522 -8.30 -2.17 -46.35
CA LYS A 522 -9.39 -2.98 -46.91
C LYS A 522 -9.77 -4.19 -46.09
N ARG A 523 -8.88 -4.67 -45.21
CA ARG A 523 -9.07 -5.90 -44.45
C ARG A 523 -9.26 -5.60 -42.97
N PHE A 524 -9.93 -6.51 -42.30
CA PHE A 524 -9.97 -6.52 -40.84
C PHE A 524 -8.61 -6.97 -40.29
N ILE A 525 -8.07 -6.21 -39.35
CA ILE A 525 -6.79 -6.44 -38.70
C ILE A 525 -7.06 -7.07 -37.32
N PRO A 526 -6.54 -8.28 -37.01
CA PRO A 526 -6.68 -8.86 -35.67
C PRO A 526 -6.11 -7.95 -34.58
N TYR A 527 -6.81 -7.81 -33.46
CA TYR A 527 -6.42 -6.94 -32.36
C TYR A 527 -4.98 -7.15 -31.86
N PRO A 528 -4.48 -8.39 -31.65
CA PRO A 528 -3.09 -8.59 -31.23
C PRO A 528 -2.09 -8.03 -32.23
N ARG A 529 -2.40 -8.11 -33.54
CA ARG A 529 -1.57 -7.56 -34.59
C ARG A 529 -1.66 -6.03 -34.63
N LEU A 530 -2.86 -5.47 -34.53
CA LEU A 530 -3.03 -4.01 -34.48
C LEU A 530 -2.31 -3.40 -33.26
N LYS A 531 -2.42 -4.05 -32.10
CA LYS A 531 -1.73 -3.66 -30.87
C LYS A 531 -0.21 -3.70 -31.01
N TYR A 532 0.32 -4.74 -31.67
CA TYR A 532 1.75 -4.80 -31.97
C TYR A 532 2.19 -3.63 -32.87
N LEU A 533 1.45 -3.34 -33.93
CA LEU A 533 1.77 -2.21 -34.84
C LEU A 533 1.73 -0.87 -34.12
N LEU A 534 0.70 -0.62 -33.32
CA LEU A 534 0.57 0.59 -32.52
C LEU A 534 1.76 0.79 -31.57
N LYS A 535 2.17 -0.28 -30.89
CA LYS A 535 3.35 -0.26 -30.01
C LYS A 535 4.63 0.06 -30.79
N GLU A 536 4.86 -0.60 -31.91
CA GLU A 536 6.05 -0.35 -32.74
C GLU A 536 6.05 1.05 -33.35
N LEU A 537 4.89 1.68 -33.54
CA LEU A 537 4.77 3.03 -34.07
C LEU A 537 4.62 4.11 -33.00
N ASN A 538 4.61 3.73 -31.71
CA ASN A 538 4.37 4.64 -30.59
C ASN A 538 3.05 5.43 -30.73
N MET A 539 2.01 4.75 -31.23
CA MET A 539 0.66 5.28 -31.37
C MET A 539 -0.25 4.64 -30.34
N GLU A 540 -1.23 5.39 -29.84
CA GLU A 540 -2.24 4.88 -28.92
C GLU A 540 -3.48 4.37 -29.67
N PHE A 541 -4.19 3.42 -29.06
CA PHE A 541 -5.37 2.82 -29.68
C PHE A 541 -6.54 3.82 -29.81
N ASP A 542 -6.66 4.74 -28.86
CA ASP A 542 -7.67 5.80 -28.80
C ASP A 542 -7.52 6.86 -29.92
N GLN A 543 -6.35 6.93 -30.55
CA GLN A 543 -6.11 7.76 -31.72
C GLN A 543 -6.70 7.16 -33.00
N LEU A 544 -7.09 5.88 -32.98
CA LEU A 544 -7.61 5.19 -34.16
C LEU A 544 -9.13 5.33 -34.27
N GLU A 545 -9.57 5.92 -35.37
CA GLU A 545 -10.94 5.78 -35.84
C GLU A 545 -11.19 4.34 -36.32
N ILE A 546 -12.08 3.64 -35.63
CA ILE A 546 -12.58 2.32 -36.00
C ILE A 546 -13.90 2.45 -36.77
N ASP A 547 -13.95 1.91 -37.98
CA ASP A 547 -15.18 1.84 -38.79
C ASP A 547 -16.10 0.72 -38.27
N SER A 548 -15.55 -0.47 -38.06
CA SER A 548 -16.30 -1.64 -37.59
C SER A 548 -15.40 -2.72 -37.00
N ILE A 549 -16.02 -3.62 -36.24
CA ILE A 549 -15.38 -4.73 -35.55
C ILE A 549 -16.02 -6.03 -36.02
N MET A 550 -15.19 -7.04 -36.28
CA MET A 550 -15.62 -8.37 -36.65
C MET A 550 -15.29 -9.38 -35.54
N LEU A 551 -16.33 -10.08 -35.08
CA LEU A 551 -16.24 -11.19 -34.14
C LEU A 551 -15.64 -12.44 -34.83
N GLN A 552 -15.18 -13.41 -34.02
CA GLN A 552 -14.61 -14.67 -34.55
C GLN A 552 -15.61 -15.47 -35.41
N ASN A 553 -16.91 -15.34 -35.17
CA ASN A 553 -17.96 -15.99 -35.95
C ASN A 553 -18.26 -15.26 -37.28
N GLY A 554 -17.54 -14.18 -37.61
CA GLY A 554 -17.69 -13.40 -38.84
C GLY A 554 -18.76 -12.31 -38.77
N GLU A 555 -19.42 -12.13 -37.62
CA GLU A 555 -20.41 -11.08 -37.43
C GLU A 555 -19.73 -9.70 -37.25
N GLU A 556 -20.21 -8.70 -38.00
CA GLU A 556 -19.71 -7.32 -37.97
C GLU A 556 -20.64 -6.44 -37.13
N PHE A 557 -20.06 -5.58 -36.30
CA PHE A 557 -20.79 -4.63 -35.46
C PHE A 557 -19.96 -3.35 -35.26
N THR A 558 -20.60 -2.29 -34.77
CA THR A 558 -19.95 -1.02 -34.41
C THR A 558 -19.97 -0.84 -32.90
N LEU A 559 -19.13 0.06 -32.41
CA LEU A 559 -19.15 0.48 -31.01
C LEU A 559 -19.50 1.97 -30.92
N PRO A 560 -20.32 2.37 -29.94
CA PRO A 560 -20.54 3.78 -29.68
C PRO A 560 -19.23 4.49 -29.33
N LYS A 561 -19.10 5.73 -29.80
CA LYS A 561 -17.92 6.60 -29.60
C LYS A 561 -18.06 7.55 -28.41
N GLU A 562 -19.26 7.67 -27.84
CA GLU A 562 -19.54 8.55 -26.70
C GLU A 562 -20.76 8.08 -25.88
N PHE A 563 -20.83 8.53 -24.63
CA PHE A 563 -22.02 8.39 -23.77
C PHE A 563 -23.10 9.42 -24.10
N ASP A 564 -23.68 9.31 -25.30
CA ASP A 564 -24.79 10.15 -25.73
C ASP A 564 -26.12 9.79 -25.05
N ARG A 565 -27.15 10.60 -25.34
CA ARG A 565 -28.49 10.47 -24.76
C ARG A 565 -29.14 9.12 -25.03
N GLU A 566 -28.95 8.56 -26.21
CA GLU A 566 -29.58 7.28 -26.60
C GLU A 566 -28.87 6.11 -25.91
N LEU A 567 -27.54 6.13 -25.87
CA LEU A 567 -26.75 5.10 -25.21
C LEU A 567 -27.00 5.10 -23.70
N MET A 568 -26.98 6.26 -23.05
CA MET A 568 -27.27 6.37 -21.61
C MET A 568 -28.67 5.88 -21.26
N TYR A 569 -29.67 6.16 -22.11
CA TYR A 569 -31.00 5.59 -21.96
C TYR A 569 -31.01 4.06 -22.05
N LEU A 570 -30.33 3.49 -23.05
CA LEU A 570 -30.22 2.04 -23.18
C LEU A 570 -29.50 1.40 -21.98
N ILE A 571 -28.46 2.04 -21.44
CA ILE A 571 -27.77 1.60 -20.22
C ILE A 571 -28.76 1.55 -19.06
N GLY A 572 -29.59 2.58 -18.87
CA GLY A 572 -30.66 2.58 -17.86
C GLY A 572 -31.63 1.41 -18.01
N MET A 573 -32.10 1.15 -19.23
CA MET A 573 -32.98 0.01 -19.54
C MET A 573 -32.31 -1.34 -19.25
N VAL A 574 -31.02 -1.49 -19.54
CA VAL A 574 -30.26 -2.72 -19.26
C VAL A 574 -30.04 -2.91 -17.76
N PHE A 575 -29.80 -1.84 -17.00
CA PHE A 575 -29.68 -1.93 -15.55
C PHE A 575 -31.00 -2.37 -14.90
N GLY A 576 -32.13 -1.81 -15.35
CA GLY A 576 -33.46 -2.15 -14.84
C GLY A 576 -33.96 -3.54 -15.26
N ASP A 577 -34.16 -3.77 -16.56
CA ASP A 577 -34.77 -4.99 -17.11
C ASP A 577 -33.79 -5.96 -17.80
N GLY A 578 -32.52 -5.57 -17.89
CA GLY A 578 -31.51 -6.36 -18.56
C GLY A 578 -30.97 -7.52 -17.71
N ASN A 579 -30.46 -8.54 -18.38
CA ASN A 579 -29.62 -9.59 -17.82
C ASN A 579 -28.44 -9.80 -18.75
N ILE A 580 -27.23 -9.87 -18.17
CA ILE A 580 -26.00 -10.18 -18.92
C ILE A 580 -25.45 -11.55 -18.56
N TYR A 581 -24.80 -12.19 -19.53
CA TYR A 581 -24.08 -13.45 -19.36
C TYR A 581 -22.77 -13.35 -20.13
N VAL A 582 -21.64 -13.58 -19.46
CA VAL A 582 -20.31 -13.55 -20.09
C VAL A 582 -19.60 -14.87 -19.76
N LYS A 583 -19.09 -15.55 -20.79
CA LYS A 583 -18.23 -16.74 -20.73
C LYS A 583 -17.03 -16.52 -21.65
N GLU A 584 -15.99 -17.36 -21.51
CA GLU A 584 -14.72 -17.22 -22.26
C GLU A 584 -14.88 -16.83 -23.74
N ASN A 585 -15.82 -17.47 -24.46
CA ASN A 585 -16.02 -17.23 -25.90
C ASN A 585 -17.42 -16.73 -26.29
N ARG A 586 -18.28 -16.38 -25.32
CA ARG A 586 -19.68 -15.99 -25.60
C ARG A 586 -20.18 -14.95 -24.61
N GLY A 587 -20.86 -13.93 -25.12
CA GLY A 587 -21.66 -13.03 -24.30
C GLY A 587 -23.09 -12.91 -24.79
N LEU A 588 -23.98 -12.58 -23.88
CA LEU A 588 -25.39 -12.34 -24.14
C LEU A 588 -25.87 -11.20 -23.26
N VAL A 589 -26.53 -10.21 -23.86
CA VAL A 589 -27.36 -9.23 -23.17
C VAL A 589 -28.82 -9.52 -23.52
N ARG A 590 -29.69 -9.63 -22.52
CA ARG A 590 -31.11 -9.86 -22.69
C ARG A 590 -31.91 -8.78 -21.97
N ILE A 591 -32.78 -8.06 -22.67
CA ILE A 591 -33.69 -7.05 -22.07
C ILE A 591 -35.11 -7.59 -22.20
N SER A 592 -35.85 -7.72 -21.10
CA SER A 592 -37.22 -8.26 -21.10
C SER A 592 -38.18 -7.25 -20.48
N ASN A 593 -39.19 -6.81 -21.22
CA ASN A 593 -40.17 -5.83 -20.73
C ASN A 593 -41.53 -6.09 -21.41
N SER A 594 -42.63 -5.95 -20.67
CA SER A 594 -43.98 -6.16 -21.22
C SER A 594 -44.42 -5.06 -22.19
N ASP A 595 -43.85 -3.86 -22.09
CA ASP A 595 -44.08 -2.75 -23.01
C ASP A 595 -43.28 -2.94 -24.30
N ARG A 596 -44.02 -3.18 -25.39
CA ARG A 596 -43.45 -3.40 -26.72
C ARG A 596 -42.81 -2.15 -27.31
N ASP A 597 -43.26 -0.96 -26.95
CA ASP A 597 -42.73 0.29 -27.50
C ASP A 597 -41.40 0.65 -26.84
N LEU A 598 -41.22 0.32 -25.55
CA LEU A 598 -39.90 0.38 -24.90
C LEU A 598 -38.91 -0.61 -25.53
N LEU A 599 -39.34 -1.85 -25.83
CA LEU A 599 -38.49 -2.82 -26.54
C LEU A 599 -38.13 -2.34 -27.96
N LYS A 600 -39.08 -1.80 -28.73
CA LYS A 600 -38.78 -1.21 -30.06
C LYS A 600 -37.80 -0.05 -29.95
N LYS A 601 -37.93 0.80 -28.94
CA LYS A 601 -36.98 1.90 -28.69
C LYS A 601 -35.58 1.37 -28.41
N CYS A 602 -35.45 0.36 -27.54
CA CYS A 602 -34.17 -0.31 -27.28
C CYS A 602 -33.59 -0.96 -28.55
N GLN A 603 -34.42 -1.67 -29.34
CA GLN A 603 -34.03 -2.26 -30.62
C GLN A 603 -33.44 -1.21 -31.57
N ASN A 604 -34.14 -0.09 -31.77
CA ASN A 604 -33.69 1.00 -32.63
C ASN A 604 -32.35 1.59 -32.17
N ILE A 605 -32.17 1.77 -30.85
CA ILE A 605 -30.90 2.26 -30.30
C ILE A 605 -29.80 1.22 -30.53
N ILE A 606 -30.06 -0.07 -30.31
CA ILE A 606 -29.07 -1.13 -30.51
C ILE A 606 -28.65 -1.22 -31.99
N GLU A 607 -29.60 -1.17 -32.91
CA GLU A 607 -29.32 -1.17 -34.35
C GLU A 607 -28.50 0.06 -34.76
N LYS A 608 -28.79 1.23 -34.18
CA LYS A 608 -28.07 2.46 -34.49
C LYS A 608 -26.67 2.52 -33.89
N LYS A 609 -26.50 2.10 -32.63
CA LYS A 609 -25.24 2.22 -31.88
C LYS A 609 -24.27 1.07 -32.11
N PHE A 610 -24.81 -0.13 -32.34
CA PHE A 610 -24.00 -1.34 -32.50
C PHE A 610 -24.09 -1.93 -33.91
N SER A 611 -24.88 -1.34 -34.83
CA SER A 611 -25.11 -1.87 -36.18
C SER A 611 -25.59 -3.33 -36.20
N LYS A 612 -26.21 -3.78 -35.10
CA LYS A 612 -26.61 -5.16 -34.88
C LYS A 612 -28.12 -5.28 -34.97
N LYS A 613 -28.60 -5.93 -36.03
CA LYS A 613 -30.02 -6.19 -36.23
C LYS A 613 -30.47 -7.28 -35.27
N ILE A 614 -31.43 -6.93 -34.42
CA ILE A 614 -32.03 -7.85 -33.46
C ILE A 614 -33.54 -7.83 -33.65
N GLN A 615 -34.23 -8.87 -33.23
CA GLN A 615 -35.68 -8.96 -33.28
C GLN A 615 -36.22 -9.09 -31.87
N ILE A 616 -37.45 -8.59 -31.66
CA ILE A 616 -38.20 -8.87 -30.44
C ILE A 616 -38.66 -10.32 -30.52
N GLU A 617 -38.17 -11.14 -29.60
CA GLU A 617 -38.55 -12.55 -29.48
C GLU A 617 -39.79 -12.68 -28.59
N GLU A 618 -40.77 -13.45 -29.05
CA GLU A 618 -42.00 -13.78 -28.33
C GLU A 618 -42.01 -15.27 -27.95
N GLN A 619 -42.50 -15.59 -26.76
CA GLN A 619 -42.71 -16.96 -26.28
C GLN A 619 -44.09 -17.04 -25.61
N GLU A 620 -44.79 -18.16 -25.79
CA GLU A 620 -46.06 -18.41 -25.09
C GLU A 620 -45.86 -18.29 -23.56
N ASP A 621 -46.78 -17.58 -22.89
CA ASP A 621 -46.80 -17.33 -21.45
C ASP A 621 -45.54 -16.65 -20.87
N ARG A 622 -44.78 -15.91 -21.68
CA ARG A 622 -43.57 -15.19 -21.22
C ARG A 622 -43.51 -13.77 -21.75
N ILE A 623 -42.85 -12.91 -20.98
CA ILE A 623 -42.61 -11.51 -21.34
C ILE A 623 -41.71 -11.45 -22.59
N PRO A 624 -42.05 -10.62 -23.60
CA PRO A 624 -41.21 -10.46 -24.79
C PRO A 624 -39.84 -9.89 -24.42
N TYR A 625 -38.83 -10.19 -25.23
CA TYR A 625 -37.46 -9.79 -24.92
C TYR A 625 -36.62 -9.56 -26.17
N LEU A 626 -35.55 -8.79 -25.99
CA LEU A 626 -34.46 -8.61 -26.94
C LEU A 626 -33.25 -9.45 -26.52
N ARG A 627 -32.50 -9.99 -27.48
CA ARG A 627 -31.22 -10.66 -27.24
C ARG A 627 -30.12 -10.12 -28.12
N ILE A 628 -29.00 -9.80 -27.49
CA ILE A 628 -27.77 -9.34 -28.15
C ILE A 628 -26.69 -10.39 -27.91
N HIS A 629 -26.39 -11.21 -28.91
CA HIS A 629 -25.32 -12.20 -28.85
C HIS A 629 -23.97 -11.56 -29.18
N SER A 630 -23.26 -11.03 -28.19
CA SER A 630 -21.90 -10.50 -28.37
C SER A 630 -21.15 -10.51 -27.03
N LYS A 631 -19.94 -11.08 -27.01
CA LYS A 631 -19.03 -11.05 -25.86
C LYS A 631 -18.65 -9.61 -25.53
N THR A 632 -18.13 -8.89 -26.51
CA THR A 632 -17.67 -7.51 -26.39
C THR A 632 -18.76 -6.57 -25.87
N ILE A 633 -20.00 -6.68 -26.37
CA ILE A 633 -21.12 -5.83 -25.89
C ILE A 633 -21.52 -6.21 -24.47
N ALA A 634 -21.57 -7.50 -24.13
CA ALA A 634 -21.90 -7.93 -22.78
C ALA A 634 -20.83 -7.50 -21.77
N GLU A 635 -19.55 -7.58 -22.13
CA GLU A 635 -18.42 -7.08 -21.33
C GLU A 635 -18.43 -5.56 -21.21
N PHE A 636 -18.84 -4.83 -22.25
CA PHE A 636 -19.05 -3.39 -22.16
C PHE A 636 -20.05 -3.04 -21.05
N PHE A 637 -21.25 -3.62 -21.06
CA PHE A 637 -22.22 -3.41 -19.97
C PHE A 637 -21.68 -3.87 -18.61
N GLN A 638 -20.94 -4.98 -18.57
CA GLN A 638 -20.31 -5.46 -17.34
C GLN A 638 -19.30 -4.44 -16.78
N ASN A 639 -18.49 -3.83 -17.63
CA ASN A 639 -17.51 -2.81 -17.23
C ASN A 639 -18.17 -1.50 -16.79
N LEU A 640 -19.38 -1.19 -17.29
CA LEU A 640 -20.20 -0.09 -16.76
C LEU A 640 -20.80 -0.39 -15.38
N GLY A 641 -20.65 -1.63 -14.89
CA GLY A 641 -21.10 -2.10 -13.59
C GLY A 641 -22.42 -2.90 -13.61
N MET A 642 -22.92 -3.27 -14.80
CA MET A 642 -24.03 -4.23 -14.93
C MET A 642 -23.59 -5.62 -14.48
N GLN A 643 -24.46 -6.34 -13.78
CA GLN A 643 -24.19 -7.73 -13.39
C GLN A 643 -25.45 -8.56 -13.23
N THR A 644 -25.28 -9.88 -13.31
CA THR A 644 -26.32 -10.88 -13.06
C THR A 644 -25.72 -11.98 -12.16
N PRO A 645 -26.24 -12.24 -10.95
CA PRO A 645 -27.40 -11.63 -10.28
C PRO A 645 -27.19 -10.13 -9.94
N LYS A 646 -28.29 -9.39 -9.74
CA LYS A 646 -28.27 -7.92 -9.60
C LYS A 646 -28.01 -7.39 -8.17
N GLU A 647 -27.58 -8.22 -7.22
CA GLU A 647 -27.49 -7.82 -5.80
C GLU A 647 -26.49 -6.67 -5.54
N GLY A 648 -25.30 -6.74 -6.11
CA GLY A 648 -24.28 -5.67 -6.05
C GLY A 648 -24.28 -4.70 -7.24
N LEU A 649 -25.39 -4.59 -7.97
CA LEU A 649 -25.50 -3.73 -9.15
C LEU A 649 -25.12 -2.29 -8.79
N LYS A 650 -24.22 -1.67 -9.55
CA LYS A 650 -23.74 -0.30 -9.29
C LYS A 650 -23.27 0.28 -10.62
N LEU A 651 -23.69 1.49 -10.95
CA LEU A 651 -23.18 2.19 -12.13
C LEU A 651 -21.74 2.64 -11.87
N ASP A 652 -20.88 2.60 -12.89
CA ASP A 652 -19.55 3.20 -12.79
C ASP A 652 -19.63 4.65 -12.31
N PHE A 653 -18.74 5.05 -11.39
CA PHE A 653 -18.82 6.34 -10.72
C PHE A 653 -18.71 7.51 -11.69
N GLU A 654 -17.92 7.37 -12.76
CA GLU A 654 -17.73 8.41 -13.78
C GLU A 654 -18.99 8.69 -14.60
N LEU A 655 -19.97 7.79 -14.57
CA LEU A 655 -21.24 7.96 -15.26
C LEU A 655 -22.32 8.60 -14.38
N THR A 656 -22.12 8.63 -13.06
CA THR A 656 -23.11 9.17 -12.11
C THR A 656 -23.31 10.68 -12.25
N ILE A 657 -22.27 11.41 -12.65
CA ILE A 657 -22.32 12.86 -12.93
C ILE A 657 -22.15 13.18 -14.42
N SER A 658 -22.26 12.18 -15.30
CA SER A 658 -22.10 12.40 -16.74
C SER A 658 -23.13 13.39 -17.32
N ARG A 659 -22.79 13.99 -18.47
CA ARG A 659 -23.64 15.00 -19.13
C ARG A 659 -25.06 14.50 -19.41
N ASN A 660 -25.22 13.20 -19.67
CA ASN A 660 -26.48 12.56 -20.01
C ASN A 660 -26.96 11.58 -18.91
N ALA A 661 -26.54 11.78 -17.66
CA ALA A 661 -26.96 10.98 -16.52
C ALA A 661 -28.50 10.96 -16.33
N ASP A 662 -29.19 12.05 -16.73
CA ASP A 662 -30.66 12.14 -16.76
C ASP A 662 -31.28 11.04 -17.63
N LYS A 663 -30.60 10.66 -18.73
CA LYS A 663 -31.07 9.61 -19.63
C LYS A 663 -30.89 8.22 -19.08
N PHE A 664 -29.82 7.99 -18.32
CA PHE A 664 -29.70 6.76 -17.54
C PHE A 664 -30.85 6.64 -16.54
N LEU A 665 -31.13 7.68 -15.76
CA LEU A 665 -32.26 7.69 -14.82
C LEU A 665 -33.60 7.48 -15.53
N GLN A 666 -33.79 8.12 -16.69
CA GLN A 666 -34.99 7.93 -17.50
C GLN A 666 -35.17 6.47 -17.94
N GLY A 667 -34.13 5.84 -18.50
CA GLY A 667 -34.19 4.44 -18.92
C GLY A 667 -34.40 3.48 -17.74
N LEU A 668 -33.79 3.78 -16.59
CA LEU A 668 -33.95 2.99 -15.38
C LEU A 668 -35.38 3.05 -14.83
N LEU A 669 -35.98 4.24 -14.82
CA LEU A 669 -37.37 4.46 -14.39
C LEU A 669 -38.40 3.93 -15.39
N ASP A 670 -38.12 3.96 -16.69
CA ASP A 670 -38.98 3.34 -17.70
C ASP A 670 -39.00 1.79 -17.57
N ALA A 671 -37.94 1.20 -17.01
CA ALA A 671 -37.83 -0.24 -16.75
C ALA A 671 -38.48 -0.64 -15.41
N ASP A 672 -37.93 -0.16 -14.30
CA ASP A 672 -38.26 -0.59 -12.93
C ASP A 672 -39.06 0.45 -12.13
N GLY A 673 -39.43 1.57 -12.76
CA GLY A 673 -40.21 2.64 -12.14
C GLY A 673 -41.71 2.32 -12.11
N SER A 674 -42.39 2.91 -11.13
CA SER A 674 -43.85 2.84 -10.99
C SER A 674 -44.40 4.17 -10.50
N VAL A 675 -45.64 4.46 -10.87
CA VAL A 675 -46.39 5.61 -10.35
C VAL A 675 -47.44 5.08 -9.40
N VAL A 676 -47.41 5.55 -8.15
CA VAL A 676 -48.37 5.17 -7.13
C VAL A 676 -49.23 6.38 -6.81
N SER A 677 -50.49 6.31 -7.22
CA SER A 677 -51.51 7.23 -6.77
C SER A 677 -52.15 6.69 -5.49
N ARG A 678 -52.39 7.57 -4.51
CA ARG A 678 -52.94 7.18 -3.21
C ARG A 678 -54.25 7.90 -2.95
N ASP A 679 -55.24 7.16 -2.44
CA ASP A 679 -56.52 7.74 -2.00
C ASP A 679 -56.34 8.75 -0.85
N ASN A 680 -55.30 8.55 -0.02
CA ASN A 680 -54.88 9.47 1.04
C ASN A 680 -53.36 9.68 1.01
N GLY A 681 -52.92 10.94 1.03
CA GLY A 681 -51.51 11.35 0.93
C GLY A 681 -51.17 11.91 -0.45
N SER A 682 -49.86 12.09 -0.73
CA SER A 682 -49.40 12.58 -2.03
C SER A 682 -49.07 11.42 -2.97
N ASP A 683 -49.41 11.60 -4.25
CA ASP A 683 -48.95 10.73 -5.33
C ASP A 683 -47.41 10.68 -5.37
N SER A 684 -46.85 9.55 -5.76
CA SER A 684 -45.40 9.34 -5.75
C SER A 684 -44.93 8.55 -6.96
N VAL A 685 -43.76 8.89 -7.47
CA VAL A 685 -42.98 8.06 -8.39
C VAL A 685 -42.06 7.19 -7.55
N GLN A 686 -42.04 5.88 -7.81
CA GLN A 686 -41.27 4.91 -7.06
C GLN A 686 -40.33 4.15 -8.00
N TYR A 687 -39.12 3.89 -7.52
CA TYR A 687 -38.14 3.02 -8.14
C TYR A 687 -37.81 1.90 -7.16
N SER A 688 -37.80 0.65 -7.61
CA SER A 688 -37.48 -0.50 -6.77
C SER A 688 -36.27 -1.23 -7.34
N THR A 689 -35.31 -1.56 -6.49
CA THR A 689 -34.16 -2.39 -6.85
C THR A 689 -33.77 -3.29 -5.70
N ILE A 690 -33.21 -4.44 -6.02
CA ILE A 690 -32.62 -5.34 -5.02
C ILE A 690 -31.21 -4.90 -4.60
N SER A 691 -30.61 -3.94 -5.31
CA SER A 691 -29.28 -3.45 -5.00
C SER A 691 -29.31 -2.17 -4.18
N HIS A 692 -28.84 -2.25 -2.94
CA HIS A 692 -28.65 -1.08 -2.09
C HIS A 692 -27.70 -0.06 -2.72
N LYS A 693 -26.60 -0.52 -3.34
CA LYS A 693 -25.61 0.37 -3.97
C LYS A 693 -26.18 1.19 -5.11
N LEU A 694 -26.99 0.58 -5.99
CA LEU A 694 -27.66 1.32 -7.06
C LEU A 694 -28.72 2.27 -6.51
N ALA A 695 -29.46 1.87 -5.46
CA ALA A 695 -30.44 2.75 -4.82
C ALA A 695 -29.78 4.02 -4.25
N ASP A 696 -28.62 3.88 -3.60
CA ASP A 696 -27.86 5.01 -3.06
C ASP A 696 -27.36 5.94 -4.18
N GLN A 697 -26.83 5.36 -5.26
CA GLN A 697 -26.42 6.15 -6.44
C GLN A 697 -27.60 6.88 -7.06
N VAL A 698 -28.75 6.23 -7.25
CA VAL A 698 -29.94 6.85 -7.85
C VAL A 698 -30.45 8.00 -6.96
N GLN A 699 -30.48 7.83 -5.64
CA GLN A 699 -30.85 8.91 -4.71
C GLN A 699 -29.91 10.12 -4.86
N LEU A 700 -28.59 9.91 -4.86
CA LEU A 700 -27.61 10.99 -5.04
C LEU A 700 -27.70 11.63 -6.43
N MET A 701 -27.86 10.83 -7.48
CA MET A 701 -28.02 11.33 -8.86
C MET A 701 -29.27 12.21 -9.00
N LEU A 702 -30.40 11.83 -8.39
CA LEU A 702 -31.62 12.65 -8.39
C LEU A 702 -31.40 14.00 -7.70
N GLU A 703 -30.62 14.04 -6.62
CA GLU A 703 -30.28 15.27 -5.92
C GLU A 703 -29.43 16.22 -6.75
N THR A 704 -28.59 15.71 -7.65
CA THR A 704 -27.86 16.55 -8.62
C THR A 704 -28.78 17.29 -9.60
N TYR A 705 -30.07 16.94 -9.63
CA TYR A 705 -31.12 17.62 -10.39
C TYR A 705 -32.13 18.35 -9.48
N GLY A 706 -31.82 18.50 -8.18
CA GLY A 706 -32.70 19.13 -7.20
C GLY A 706 -33.90 18.28 -6.76
N ILE A 707 -33.92 16.99 -7.12
CA ILE A 707 -35.02 16.08 -6.79
C ILE A 707 -34.72 15.37 -5.47
N LYS A 708 -35.47 15.72 -4.42
CA LYS A 708 -35.39 15.02 -3.12
C LYS A 708 -36.18 13.71 -3.18
N SER A 709 -35.53 12.61 -2.84
CA SER A 709 -36.14 11.28 -2.83
C SER A 709 -35.98 10.60 -1.47
N ARG A 710 -36.88 9.66 -1.16
CA ARG A 710 -36.85 8.88 0.09
C ARG A 710 -36.58 7.41 -0.19
N LYS A 711 -35.52 6.87 0.42
CA LYS A 711 -35.19 5.44 0.38
C LYS A 711 -35.93 4.70 1.49
N ARG A 712 -36.41 3.49 1.20
CA ARG A 712 -37.03 2.58 2.19
C ARG A 712 -36.76 1.13 1.80
N THR A 713 -36.44 0.28 2.76
CA THR A 713 -36.35 -1.16 2.57
C THR A 713 -37.76 -1.76 2.65
N ARG A 714 -38.10 -2.63 1.69
CA ARG A 714 -39.32 -3.47 1.75
C ARG A 714 -38.89 -4.91 1.96
N ASP A 715 -39.38 -5.54 3.03
CA ASP A 715 -39.22 -6.99 3.18
C ASP A 715 -40.06 -7.68 2.10
N ARG A 716 -39.42 -8.54 1.31
CA ARG A 716 -40.10 -9.36 0.28
C ARG A 716 -40.84 -10.56 0.89
N ARG A 717 -40.83 -10.71 2.22
CA ARG A 717 -41.65 -11.70 2.92
C ARG A 717 -43.10 -11.24 3.05
N GLY A 718 -43.91 -11.74 2.14
CA GLY A 718 -45.33 -12.01 2.38
C GLY A 718 -46.27 -10.84 2.11
N VAL A 719 -47.10 -11.00 1.09
CA VAL A 719 -48.44 -10.45 1.09
C VAL A 719 -49.15 -11.07 2.30
N GLU A 720 -49.30 -10.34 3.41
CA GLU A 720 -50.31 -10.68 4.41
C GLU A 720 -51.59 -9.99 3.99
N LYS A 721 -52.57 -10.78 3.54
CA LYS A 721 -53.95 -10.31 3.50
C LYS A 721 -54.34 -9.88 4.91
N LEU A 722 -54.55 -8.59 5.10
CA LEU A 722 -55.24 -8.07 6.28
C LEU A 722 -56.63 -8.73 6.34
N GLU A 723 -57.19 -8.93 7.54
CA GLU A 723 -58.52 -9.55 7.73
C GLU A 723 -59.65 -8.81 6.99
N ASN A 724 -59.41 -7.59 6.52
CA ASN A 724 -60.32 -6.79 5.71
C ASN A 724 -60.18 -7.01 4.18
N GLY A 725 -59.35 -7.96 3.74
CA GLY A 725 -59.25 -8.39 2.35
C GLY A 725 -58.43 -7.48 1.43
N HIS A 726 -57.72 -6.50 1.97
CA HIS A 726 -56.73 -5.74 1.21
C HIS A 726 -55.33 -6.35 1.37
N GLU A 727 -54.59 -6.37 0.26
CA GLU A 727 -53.19 -6.80 0.17
C GLU A 727 -52.21 -5.73 0.64
#